data_AF-A0A1B8EEF4-F1
#
_entry.id   AF-A0A1B8EEF4-F1
#
_cell.length_a   1.000
_cell.length_b   1.000
_cell.length_c   1.000
_cell.angle_alpha   90.00
_cell.angle_beta   90.00
_cell.angle_gamma   90.00
#
_symmetry.space_group_name_H-M   'P 1'
#
loop_
_entity.id
_entity.type
_entity.pdbx_description
1 polymer ?
#
loop_
_entity_poly.entity_id
_entity_poly.type
_entity_poly.pdbx_seq_one_letter_code
_entity_poly.pdbx_strand_id
1 'polypeptide(L)'
;MPLPVSCKGSKLAGANDGPTLEDPLSLLPFTTNAPFNSYNHQHEPTCLPDTRVDLLQEIYDWADGKDRQDGRSIFWLNGLAGTGKSTISRTVARRYNTQKRLGASFFFSKGGGDASHAGKFFTTIAVQLANNVPCLRQYICDAIVERIDIANLSYLDQWRHLVLGPLSRLRNFQQSYVLVVDALDECEGDNDVRKILELLAEARSLKTVRLRVFLTSRPEIPIRHGIHRIPQADHQDFILQNIPPAIINHDISLFLEYSLGTIRQEWSLGADWPGEVVLRQLVLHACGLFIWAATACRFISKGRRFARKRLDTILKGSSSAITAPENHLNEIYLAVLKHSISSEYSDEEKEVVCNMLKYTLGSIVVLLSPLSTSSLSRLLHLLREDLDLTFEDLYAILDIPEDPTRPLRLHHPSFRDFLLNKDRCGEFWVDEKEAHQILAASCIQLMSQTLKKDICEMHAPGSKASQVRSSWIEKCLPPEVQYACLYWVQHLQRGDSQVHSGEKAHRFLQAHLLHWLEALGWMGKTSEGIQALLSLEVHILVVSCSRDKTVRLWNTDTGAAPQTFEGHTDCVNSAAFSPDGKQVVSCSVDKTVQLWDANTGAALHTLKGHTAAVYSAAFSPDGKQVVSCSRDKTVRLWDANTGAALQTLEGHTDWVNSAAFSPDGKQKFSGYLLNTDNQVV
;
A
#
# COMPACT_ATOMS: atom_id res chain seq x y z
N MET A 1 32.61 13.27 39.45
CA MET A 1 33.39 13.99 38.42
C MET A 1 34.66 13.20 38.12
N PRO A 2 34.79 12.72 36.87
CA PRO A 2 35.99 12.98 36.10
C PRO A 2 35.65 13.60 34.73
N LEU A 3 36.59 14.38 34.21
CA LEU A 3 36.52 15.29 33.07
C LEU A 3 36.26 14.60 31.72
N PRO A 4 35.66 15.28 30.72
CA PRO A 4 35.53 14.78 29.36
C PRO A 4 36.86 14.91 28.60
N VAL A 5 37.28 13.83 27.96
CA VAL A 5 38.46 13.79 27.10
C VAL A 5 38.15 14.47 25.77
N SER A 6 38.93 15.52 25.46
CA SER A 6 38.92 16.29 24.23
C SER A 6 39.39 15.44 23.04
N CYS A 7 38.56 15.32 22.00
CA CYS A 7 39.02 14.96 20.65
C CYS A 7 39.79 16.15 20.07
N LYS A 8 41.12 16.05 20.01
CA LYS A 8 41.96 17.02 19.29
C LYS A 8 41.93 16.72 17.79
N GLY A 9 41.26 17.60 17.04
CA GLY A 9 41.45 17.72 15.59
C GLY A 9 42.74 18.45 15.27
N SER A 10 43.51 17.93 14.31
CA SER A 10 44.66 18.61 13.70
C SER A 10 44.16 19.76 12.84
N LYS A 11 44.50 21.00 13.24
CA LYS A 11 44.34 22.21 12.43
C LYS A 11 45.36 22.21 11.28
N LEU A 12 44.88 22.32 10.05
CA LEU A 12 45.60 22.95 8.94
C LEU A 12 44.82 24.21 8.56
N ALA A 13 45.47 25.36 8.71
CA ALA A 13 44.93 26.66 8.36
C ALA A 13 45.22 26.95 6.88
N GLY A 14 44.20 27.46 6.19
CA GLY A 14 44.30 27.97 4.82
C GLY A 14 42.91 28.40 4.36
N ALA A 15 42.60 29.69 4.53
CA ALA A 15 41.35 30.30 4.12
C ALA A 15 41.19 30.25 2.60
N ASN A 16 40.01 29.86 2.14
CA ASN A 16 39.39 30.29 0.90
C ASN A 16 37.88 30.09 1.05
N ASP A 17 37.14 31.20 1.14
CA ASP A 17 35.68 31.24 1.02
C ASP A 17 35.28 30.81 -0.39
N GLY A 18 35.04 29.51 -0.57
CA GLY A 18 34.34 28.91 -1.70
C GLY A 18 32.87 28.68 -1.36
N PRO A 19 32.00 28.39 -2.35
CA PRO A 19 30.57 28.23 -2.11
C PRO A 19 30.37 27.13 -1.08
N THR A 20 29.55 27.39 -0.07
CA THR A 20 29.14 26.41 0.94
C THR A 20 28.80 25.09 0.24
N LEU A 21 29.60 24.04 0.43
CA LEU A 21 29.27 22.71 -0.05
C LEU A 21 27.86 22.37 0.48
N GLU A 22 26.93 22.07 -0.42
CA GLU A 22 25.62 21.54 -0.06
C GLU A 22 25.82 20.35 0.89
N ASP A 23 25.08 20.31 2.00
CA ASP A 23 25.12 19.20 2.95
C ASP A 23 24.88 17.88 2.20
N PRO A 24 25.82 16.91 2.16
CA PRO A 24 25.67 15.71 1.33
C PRO A 24 24.35 14.95 1.57
N LEU A 25 23.74 15.09 2.76
CA LEU A 25 22.43 14.53 3.05
C LEU A 25 21.30 15.05 2.14
N SER A 26 21.41 16.26 1.57
CA SER A 26 20.42 16.83 0.66
C SER A 26 20.35 16.12 -0.69
N LEU A 27 21.36 15.31 -1.02
CA LEU A 27 21.40 14.51 -2.25
C LEU A 27 20.54 13.25 -2.14
N LEU A 28 20.19 12.81 -0.93
CA LEU A 28 19.37 11.63 -0.73
C LEU A 28 17.87 12.00 -0.77
N PRO A 29 17.06 11.37 -1.64
CA PRO A 29 15.62 11.49 -1.55
C PRO A 29 15.13 10.79 -0.28
N PHE A 30 14.32 11.45 0.52
CA PHE A 30 13.73 10.87 1.74
C PHE A 30 12.28 11.26 1.92
N THR A 31 11.57 10.53 2.76
CA THR A 31 10.15 10.73 3.06
C THR A 31 9.99 11.48 4.38
N THR A 32 9.49 12.72 4.33
CA THR A 32 9.27 13.57 5.53
C THR A 32 8.14 13.07 6.43
N ASN A 33 7.22 12.28 5.88
CA ASN A 33 6.06 11.74 6.60
C ASN A 33 6.33 10.42 7.32
N ALA A 34 7.38 9.67 6.94
CA ALA A 34 7.68 8.36 7.48
C ALA A 34 8.06 8.32 8.98
N PRO A 35 8.72 9.33 9.57
CA PRO A 35 9.07 9.31 10.99
C PRO A 35 7.83 9.33 11.90
N PHE A 36 7.91 8.64 13.04
CA PHE A 36 6.80 8.52 14.01
C PHE A 36 6.30 9.87 14.55
N ASN A 37 7.18 10.87 14.56
CA ASN A 37 6.99 12.21 15.09
C ASN A 37 6.93 13.27 13.97
N SER A 38 6.64 12.86 12.74
CA SER A 38 6.37 13.81 11.67
C SER A 38 5.17 14.70 12.04
N TYR A 39 5.11 15.90 11.46
CA TYR A 39 3.99 16.82 11.67
C TYR A 39 2.62 16.17 11.39
N ASN A 40 2.59 15.23 10.44
CA ASN A 40 1.39 14.48 10.09
C ASN A 40 0.98 13.42 11.11
N HIS A 41 1.86 13.04 12.04
CA HIS A 41 1.59 12.07 13.10
C HIS A 41 1.57 12.70 14.51
N GLN A 42 1.59 14.03 14.62
CA GLN A 42 1.77 14.73 15.91
C GLN A 42 0.69 14.44 16.97
N HIS A 43 -0.52 14.07 16.55
CA HIS A 43 -1.65 13.76 17.44
C HIS A 43 -1.92 12.26 17.57
N GLU A 44 -1.12 11.40 16.96
CA GLU A 44 -1.39 9.97 17.05
C GLU A 44 -1.03 9.41 18.44
N PRO A 45 -1.90 8.57 19.02
CA PRO A 45 -1.77 8.15 20.41
C PRO A 45 -0.64 7.13 20.61
N THR A 46 -0.11 7.10 21.84
CA THR A 46 0.67 5.99 22.40
C THR A 46 -0.23 5.11 23.26
N CYS A 47 0.27 3.95 23.70
CA CYS A 47 -0.39 3.12 24.70
C CYS A 47 -0.66 3.96 25.95
N LEU A 48 -1.84 3.79 26.54
CA LEU A 48 -2.18 4.42 27.81
C LEU A 48 -1.38 3.78 28.94
N PRO A 49 -1.16 4.50 30.06
CA PRO A 49 -0.63 3.89 31.28
C PRO A 49 -1.39 2.61 31.63
N ASP A 50 -0.66 1.62 32.14
CA ASP A 50 -1.20 0.34 32.59
C ASP A 50 -1.87 -0.52 31.50
N THR A 51 -1.71 -0.18 30.21
CA THR A 51 -2.12 -1.02 29.09
C THR A 51 -0.93 -1.71 28.42
N ARG A 52 -1.11 -2.94 27.93
CA ARG A 52 -0.06 -3.72 27.24
C ARG A 52 1.23 -3.90 28.04
N VAL A 53 1.13 -3.88 29.38
CA VAL A 53 2.28 -3.79 30.30
C VAL A 53 3.31 -4.89 30.05
N ASP A 54 2.89 -6.15 30.08
CA ASP A 54 3.79 -7.30 29.93
C ASP A 54 4.45 -7.33 28.55
N LEU A 55 3.68 -7.08 27.49
CA LEU A 55 4.19 -7.01 26.12
C LEU A 55 5.21 -5.88 25.94
N LEU A 56 4.90 -4.68 26.44
CA LEU A 56 5.84 -3.55 26.35
C LEU A 56 7.12 -3.87 27.13
N GLN A 57 7.00 -4.50 28.30
CA GLN A 57 8.16 -4.91 29.08
C GLN A 57 9.02 -5.93 28.32
N GLU A 58 8.42 -6.92 27.67
CA GLU A 58 9.11 -7.90 26.82
C GLU A 58 9.87 -7.21 25.66
N ILE A 59 9.22 -6.26 24.98
CA ILE A 59 9.86 -5.48 23.90
C ILE A 59 11.04 -4.66 24.45
N TYR A 60 10.89 -4.02 25.60
CA TYR A 60 11.97 -3.24 26.20
C TYR A 60 13.14 -4.13 26.64
N ASP A 61 12.87 -5.30 27.21
CA ASP A 61 13.89 -6.25 27.63
C ASP A 61 14.71 -6.76 26.45
N TRP A 62 14.05 -7.04 25.32
CA TRP A 62 14.68 -7.38 24.05
C TRP A 62 15.54 -6.23 23.50
N ALA A 63 14.97 -5.03 23.36
CA ALA A 63 15.64 -3.88 22.76
C ALA A 63 16.83 -3.38 23.60
N ASP A 64 16.74 -3.47 24.93
CA ASP A 64 17.82 -3.13 25.86
C ASP A 64 18.85 -4.26 26.01
N GLY A 65 18.53 -5.47 25.54
CA GLY A 65 19.43 -6.63 25.58
C GLY A 65 19.74 -7.06 27.01
N LYS A 66 18.72 -7.09 27.88
CA LYS A 66 18.85 -7.56 29.27
C LYS A 66 19.36 -9.00 29.33
N ASP A 67 18.95 -9.83 28.38
CA ASP A 67 19.60 -11.11 28.11
C ASP A 67 20.82 -10.88 27.21
N ARG A 68 22.02 -10.97 27.81
CA ARG A 68 23.28 -10.77 27.08
C ARG A 68 23.55 -11.85 26.04
N GLN A 69 22.82 -12.98 26.10
CA GLN A 69 22.87 -14.05 25.11
C GLN A 69 21.85 -13.86 23.97
N ASP A 70 20.93 -12.90 24.11
CA ASP A 70 19.91 -12.63 23.09
C ASP A 70 20.49 -11.85 21.90
N GLY A 71 20.95 -12.62 20.91
CA GLY A 71 21.44 -12.15 19.62
C GLY A 71 20.36 -11.73 18.61
N ARG A 72 19.07 -11.85 18.93
CA ARG A 72 17.98 -11.61 17.97
C ARG A 72 17.90 -10.15 17.57
N SER A 73 18.29 -9.81 16.35
CA SER A 73 18.29 -8.43 15.86
C SER A 73 16.89 -7.92 15.53
N ILE A 74 15.91 -8.79 15.30
CA ILE A 74 14.55 -8.42 14.88
C ILE A 74 13.53 -8.85 15.92
N PHE A 75 12.57 -7.99 16.23
CA PHE A 75 11.34 -8.35 16.96
C PHE A 75 10.16 -8.07 16.05
N TRP A 76 9.44 -9.11 15.66
CA TRP A 76 8.28 -9.01 14.79
C TRP A 76 6.98 -9.16 15.59
N LEU A 77 6.31 -8.03 15.80
CA LEU A 77 4.98 -7.98 16.39
C LEU A 77 3.91 -8.07 15.28
N ASN A 78 3.26 -9.22 15.17
CA ASN A 78 2.20 -9.43 14.19
C ASN A 78 0.82 -9.53 14.84
N GLY A 79 -0.20 -9.16 14.06
CA GLY A 79 -1.58 -9.31 14.49
C GLY A 79 -2.61 -8.82 13.48
N LEU A 80 -3.86 -9.21 13.70
CA LEU A 80 -5.00 -8.76 12.88
C LEU A 80 -5.15 -7.23 12.91
N ALA A 81 -5.95 -6.73 11.99
CA ALA A 81 -6.29 -5.32 11.88
C ALA A 81 -6.96 -4.84 13.20
N GLY A 82 -6.60 -3.65 13.69
CA GLY A 82 -7.25 -3.06 14.87
C GLY A 82 -6.82 -3.58 16.25
N THR A 83 -5.76 -4.40 16.34
CA THR A 83 -5.22 -4.90 17.62
C THR A 83 -4.29 -3.92 18.35
N GLY A 84 -3.95 -2.78 17.74
CA GLY A 84 -3.12 -1.73 18.35
C GLY A 84 -1.62 -1.76 18.02
N LYS A 85 -1.21 -2.47 16.95
CA LYS A 85 0.20 -2.56 16.50
C LYS A 85 0.88 -1.19 16.38
N SER A 86 0.33 -0.27 15.60
CA SER A 86 0.90 1.07 15.38
C SER A 86 0.98 1.90 16.65
N THR A 87 0.01 1.77 17.55
CA THR A 87 0.04 2.40 18.88
C THR A 87 1.22 1.88 19.71
N ILE A 88 1.50 0.57 19.65
CA ILE A 88 2.65 -0.04 20.32
C ILE A 88 3.96 0.46 19.69
N SER A 89 4.08 0.45 18.35
CA SER A 89 5.25 0.98 17.64
C SER A 89 5.56 2.41 18.00
N ARG A 90 4.54 3.27 18.07
CA ARG A 90 4.71 4.68 18.45
C ARG A 90 5.15 4.82 19.90
N THR A 91 4.65 3.97 20.80
CA THR A 91 5.08 3.94 22.20
C THR A 91 6.56 3.57 22.32
N VAL A 92 6.97 2.52 21.60
CA VAL A 92 8.37 2.08 21.53
C VAL A 92 9.26 3.18 20.93
N ALA A 93 8.87 3.75 19.79
CA ALA A 93 9.61 4.82 19.13
C ALA A 93 9.79 6.04 20.04
N ARG A 94 8.70 6.50 20.68
CA ARG A 94 8.74 7.65 21.58
C ARG A 94 9.64 7.41 22.79
N ARG A 95 9.60 6.21 23.40
CA ARG A 95 10.51 5.85 24.50
C ARG A 95 11.98 5.95 24.08
N TYR A 96 12.35 5.30 22.98
CA TYR A 96 13.74 5.26 22.53
C TYR A 96 14.22 6.60 21.95
N ASN A 97 13.32 7.43 21.43
CA ASN A 97 13.62 8.80 21.03
C ASN A 97 13.99 9.65 22.26
N THR A 98 13.20 9.60 23.33
CA THR A 98 13.50 10.30 24.60
C THR A 98 14.84 9.85 25.19
N GLN A 99 15.19 8.57 25.03
CA GLN A 99 16.48 8.03 25.46
C GLN A 99 17.64 8.32 24.51
N LYS A 100 17.42 9.03 23.38
CA LYS A 100 18.42 9.27 22.32
C LYS A 100 19.06 7.97 21.78
N ARG A 101 18.26 6.92 21.70
CA ARG A 101 18.63 5.58 21.19
C ARG A 101 17.80 5.15 20.00
N LEU A 102 16.76 5.90 19.62
CA LEU A 102 16.07 5.69 18.36
C LEU A 102 16.99 6.12 17.22
N GLY A 103 17.42 5.15 16.40
CA GLY A 103 18.24 5.41 15.22
C GLY A 103 17.39 6.00 14.11
N ALA A 104 16.28 5.33 13.77
CA ALA A 104 15.31 5.81 12.80
C ALA A 104 13.94 5.17 13.05
N SER A 105 12.92 5.74 12.41
CA SER A 105 11.57 5.17 12.38
C SER A 105 10.95 5.33 10.99
N PHE A 106 10.23 4.32 10.53
CA PHE A 106 9.52 4.35 9.26
C PHE A 106 8.13 3.74 9.44
N PHE A 107 7.10 4.56 9.30
CA PHE A 107 5.69 4.18 9.41
C PHE A 107 5.13 4.11 8.00
N PHE A 108 4.92 2.89 7.50
CA PHE A 108 4.26 2.68 6.23
C PHE A 108 2.79 3.11 6.33
N SER A 109 2.27 3.65 5.24
CA SER A 109 0.87 4.07 5.14
C SER A 109 0.38 3.75 3.74
N LYS A 110 -0.62 2.89 3.61
CA LYS A 110 -1.21 2.50 2.33
C LYS A 110 -1.84 3.74 1.67
N GLY A 111 -1.48 4.00 0.41
CA GLY A 111 -1.89 5.23 -0.28
C GLY A 111 -1.30 6.50 0.34
N GLY A 112 -0.21 6.42 1.11
CA GLY A 112 0.51 7.54 1.72
C GLY A 112 1.57 8.19 0.82
N GLY A 113 1.51 7.96 -0.49
CA GLY A 113 2.51 8.42 -1.47
C GLY A 113 3.87 7.77 -1.26
N ASP A 114 4.91 8.57 -1.00
CA ASP A 114 6.27 8.06 -0.78
C ASP A 114 6.41 7.13 0.43
N ALA A 115 5.47 7.17 1.38
CA ALA A 115 5.46 6.28 2.55
C ALA A 115 4.77 4.94 2.29
N SER A 116 4.11 4.74 1.13
CA SER A 116 3.55 3.44 0.74
C SER A 116 4.54 2.59 -0.05
N HIS A 117 5.70 3.12 -0.44
CA HIS A 117 6.66 2.42 -1.30
C HIS A 117 8.03 2.27 -0.64
N ALA A 118 8.76 1.22 -1.01
CA ALA A 118 10.11 0.94 -0.51
C ALA A 118 11.20 1.85 -1.12
N GLY A 119 10.92 2.58 -2.20
CA GLY A 119 11.91 3.32 -2.99
C GLY A 119 12.75 4.33 -2.20
N LYS A 120 12.21 4.92 -1.13
CA LYS A 120 12.91 5.87 -0.24
C LYS A 120 13.19 5.30 1.15
N PHE A 121 12.99 3.99 1.37
CA PHE A 121 13.05 3.39 2.70
C PHE A 121 14.46 3.51 3.32
N PHE A 122 15.49 3.03 2.63
CA PHE A 122 16.85 3.01 3.16
C PHE A 122 17.51 4.38 3.20
N THR A 123 17.26 5.24 2.21
CA THR A 123 17.72 6.64 2.22
C THR A 123 17.09 7.42 3.37
N THR A 124 15.80 7.22 3.66
CA THR A 124 15.12 7.83 4.80
C THR A 124 15.69 7.36 6.14
N ILE A 125 16.01 6.07 6.28
CA ILE A 125 16.68 5.53 7.46
C ILE A 125 18.08 6.15 7.62
N ALA A 126 18.86 6.26 6.55
CA ALA A 126 20.20 6.85 6.59
C ALA A 126 20.19 8.32 7.02
N VAL A 127 19.27 9.13 6.45
CA VAL A 127 19.10 10.55 6.85
C VAL A 127 18.70 10.67 8.32
N GLN A 128 17.76 9.84 8.79
CA GLN A 128 17.37 9.83 10.20
C GLN A 128 18.53 9.40 11.13
N LEU A 129 19.27 8.35 10.76
CA LEU A 129 20.44 7.90 11.51
C LEU A 129 21.51 8.99 11.62
N ALA A 130 21.81 9.70 10.52
CA ALA A 130 22.75 10.81 10.51
C ALA A 130 22.32 11.96 11.44
N ASN A 131 21.01 12.22 11.55
CA ASN A 131 20.47 13.27 12.40
C ASN A 131 20.35 12.84 13.88
N ASN A 132 19.94 11.61 14.14
CA ASN A 132 19.69 11.09 15.49
C ASN A 132 20.97 10.59 16.18
N VAL A 133 21.99 10.22 15.40
CA VAL A 133 23.27 9.69 15.89
C VAL A 133 24.42 10.57 15.36
N PRO A 134 24.77 11.67 16.05
CA PRO A 134 25.72 12.67 15.53
C PRO A 134 27.10 12.11 15.15
N CYS A 135 27.59 11.07 15.85
CA CYS A 135 28.87 10.43 15.54
C CYS A 135 28.84 9.60 14.24
N LEU A 136 27.66 9.24 13.75
CA LEU A 136 27.47 8.48 12.52
C LEU A 136 27.33 9.40 11.30
N ARG A 137 26.94 10.67 11.52
CA ARG A 137 26.70 11.66 10.46
C ARG A 137 27.84 11.74 9.46
N GLN A 138 29.08 11.90 9.93
CA GLN A 138 30.24 12.02 9.04
C GLN A 138 30.41 10.78 8.16
N TYR A 139 30.30 9.58 8.72
CA TYR A 139 30.45 8.34 7.96
C TYR A 139 29.36 8.16 6.89
N ILE A 140 28.14 8.62 7.16
CA ILE A 140 27.05 8.61 6.16
C ILE A 140 27.31 9.66 5.08
N CYS A 141 27.71 10.87 5.45
CA CYS A 141 28.08 11.92 4.49
C CYS A 141 29.23 11.45 3.58
N ASP A 142 30.27 10.83 4.15
CA ASP A 142 31.39 10.26 3.40
C ASP A 142 30.90 9.18 2.42
N ALA A 143 29.99 8.30 2.85
CA ALA A 143 29.42 7.27 1.99
C ALA A 143 28.64 7.88 0.80
N ILE A 144 27.90 8.97 1.01
CA ILE A 144 27.18 9.67 -0.06
C ILE A 144 28.18 10.32 -1.05
N VAL A 145 29.25 10.94 -0.55
CA VAL A 145 30.28 11.55 -1.41
C VAL A 145 31.04 10.49 -2.21
N GLU A 146 31.32 9.32 -1.61
CA GLU A 146 31.94 8.18 -2.29
C GLU A 146 31.06 7.63 -3.44
N ARG A 147 29.72 7.71 -3.32
CA ARG A 147 28.76 7.29 -4.35
C ARG A 147 27.57 8.23 -4.44
N ILE A 148 27.70 9.26 -5.27
CA ILE A 148 26.69 10.32 -5.44
C ILE A 148 25.38 9.76 -6.03
N ASP A 149 25.44 8.70 -6.82
CA ASP A 149 24.29 8.03 -7.47
C ASP A 149 23.63 6.96 -6.59
N ILE A 150 24.06 6.79 -5.34
CA ILE A 150 23.61 5.70 -4.44
C ILE A 150 22.08 5.59 -4.30
N ALA A 151 21.36 6.71 -4.38
CA ALA A 151 19.90 6.73 -4.30
C ALA A 151 19.19 6.00 -5.45
N ASN A 152 19.86 5.84 -6.60
CA ASN A 152 19.34 5.15 -7.78
C ASN A 152 19.81 3.69 -7.87
N LEU A 153 20.65 3.24 -6.94
CA LEU A 153 21.15 1.86 -6.88
C LEU A 153 20.18 0.94 -6.13
N SER A 154 20.50 -0.35 -6.14
CA SER A 154 19.65 -1.38 -5.52
C SER A 154 19.50 -1.16 -4.00
N TYR A 155 18.42 -1.68 -3.44
CA TYR A 155 18.20 -1.69 -1.98
C TYR A 155 19.36 -2.31 -1.20
N LEU A 156 20.01 -3.33 -1.77
CA LEU A 156 21.20 -3.96 -1.19
C LEU A 156 22.36 -2.96 -1.08
N ASP A 157 22.63 -2.22 -2.15
CA ASP A 157 23.70 -1.22 -2.19
C ASP A 157 23.40 -0.08 -1.22
N GLN A 158 22.17 0.43 -1.23
CA GLN A 158 21.74 1.48 -0.32
C GLN A 158 21.89 1.07 1.14
N TRP A 159 21.40 -0.12 1.53
CA TRP A 159 21.48 -0.61 2.90
C TRP A 159 22.92 -0.81 3.37
N ARG A 160 23.75 -1.49 2.56
CA ARG A 160 25.13 -1.79 2.94
C ARG A 160 26.00 -0.55 2.96
N HIS A 161 25.83 0.36 2.00
CA HIS A 161 26.68 1.54 1.86
C HIS A 161 26.26 2.70 2.77
N LEU A 162 24.95 2.93 2.94
CA LEU A 162 24.45 4.07 3.75
C LEU A 162 24.17 3.73 5.21
N VAL A 163 23.96 2.44 5.55
CA VAL A 163 23.58 2.04 6.93
C VAL A 163 24.62 1.11 7.57
N LEU A 164 24.82 -0.09 7.04
CA LEU A 164 25.71 -1.07 7.69
C LEU A 164 27.18 -0.64 7.67
N GLY A 165 27.67 -0.13 6.53
CA GLY A 165 29.03 0.36 6.36
C GLY A 165 29.37 1.43 7.41
N PRO A 166 28.62 2.55 7.47
CA PRO A 166 28.79 3.58 8.49
C PRO A 166 28.71 3.04 9.92
N LEU A 167 27.72 2.21 10.25
CA LEU A 167 27.58 1.63 11.60
C LEU A 167 28.76 0.72 11.98
N SER A 168 29.31 -0.03 11.03
CA SER A 168 30.46 -0.92 11.26
C SER A 168 31.76 -0.16 11.58
N ARG A 169 31.86 1.12 11.15
CA ARG A 169 33.00 2.00 11.42
C ARG A 169 32.99 2.59 12.83
N LEU A 170 31.86 2.54 13.54
CA LEU A 170 31.77 2.99 14.93
C LEU A 170 32.60 2.05 15.83
N ARG A 171 33.70 2.58 16.39
CA ARG A 171 34.55 1.89 17.36
C ARG A 171 34.14 2.30 18.78
N ASN A 172 34.16 1.35 19.72
CA ASN A 172 34.04 1.56 21.17
C ASN A 172 32.68 1.96 21.77
N PHE A 173 31.56 1.73 21.07
CA PHE A 173 30.22 1.95 21.64
C PHE A 173 29.46 0.64 21.75
N GLN A 174 29.40 0.01 22.94
CA GLN A 174 28.40 -1.04 23.23
C GLN A 174 26.98 -0.44 23.37
N GLN A 175 26.60 0.44 22.44
CA GLN A 175 25.30 1.09 22.41
C GLN A 175 24.37 0.31 21.49
N SER A 176 23.12 0.17 21.94
CA SER A 176 22.03 -0.41 21.15
C SER A 176 21.18 0.73 20.59
N TYR A 177 21.06 0.78 19.26
CA TYR A 177 20.14 1.67 18.55
C TYR A 177 18.93 0.89 18.10
N VAL A 178 17.75 1.50 18.19
CA VAL A 178 16.48 0.91 17.78
C VAL A 178 16.03 1.52 16.46
N LEU A 179 15.69 0.67 15.50
CA LEU A 179 14.98 1.01 14.27
C LEU A 179 13.54 0.52 14.42
N VAL A 180 12.57 1.41 14.26
CA VAL A 180 11.14 1.06 14.29
C VAL A 180 10.59 1.06 12.87
N VAL A 181 10.02 -0.06 12.44
CA VAL A 181 9.33 -0.20 11.15
C VAL A 181 7.88 -0.59 11.44
N ASP A 182 6.93 0.31 11.20
CA ASP A 182 5.52 0.08 11.46
C ASP A 182 4.76 -0.25 10.17
N ALA A 183 3.79 -1.17 10.29
CA ALA A 183 2.83 -1.52 9.25
C ALA A 183 3.47 -1.96 7.91
N LEU A 184 4.47 -2.84 7.95
CA LEU A 184 5.16 -3.30 6.72
C LEU A 184 4.20 -3.95 5.69
N ASP A 185 3.05 -4.45 6.11
CA ASP A 185 1.97 -4.91 5.23
C ASP A 185 1.33 -3.81 4.38
N GLU A 186 1.57 -2.54 4.70
CA GLU A 186 1.12 -1.38 3.92
C GLU A 186 2.14 -0.93 2.87
N CYS A 187 3.29 -1.60 2.76
CA CYS A 187 4.25 -1.39 1.68
C CYS A 187 3.76 -2.04 0.38
N GLU A 188 3.74 -1.27 -0.70
CA GLU A 188 3.44 -1.73 -2.04
C GLU A 188 4.63 -2.53 -2.61
N GLY A 189 4.34 -3.71 -3.16
CA GLY A 189 5.33 -4.59 -3.79
C GLY A 189 5.83 -5.74 -2.91
N ASP A 190 5.29 -6.94 -3.13
CA ASP A 190 5.66 -8.17 -2.40
C ASP A 190 7.18 -8.48 -2.42
N ASN A 191 7.84 -8.20 -3.55
CA ASN A 191 9.27 -8.45 -3.72
C ASN A 191 10.11 -7.48 -2.88
N ASP A 192 9.67 -6.23 -2.78
CA ASP A 192 10.33 -5.18 -2.02
C ASP A 192 10.23 -5.48 -0.53
N VAL A 193 9.05 -5.89 -0.05
CA VAL A 193 8.81 -6.34 1.33
C VAL A 193 9.76 -7.49 1.69
N ARG A 194 9.86 -8.52 0.84
CA ARG A 194 10.78 -9.65 1.05
C ARG A 194 12.23 -9.18 1.10
N LYS A 195 12.61 -8.24 0.24
CA LYS A 195 13.98 -7.73 0.18
C LYS A 195 14.33 -6.89 1.40
N ILE A 196 13.41 -6.06 1.88
CA ILE A 196 13.56 -5.29 3.12
C ILE A 196 13.84 -6.24 4.30
N LEU A 197 13.05 -7.30 4.46
CA LEU A 197 13.23 -8.27 5.55
C LEU A 197 14.59 -8.97 5.51
N GLU A 198 15.01 -9.41 4.32
CA GLU A 198 16.33 -10.02 4.10
C GLU A 198 17.47 -9.07 4.51
N LEU A 199 17.39 -7.79 4.11
CA LEU A 199 18.42 -6.79 4.40
C LEU A 199 18.45 -6.41 5.88
N LEU A 200 17.29 -6.22 6.51
CA LEU A 200 17.20 -5.91 7.94
C LEU A 200 17.83 -7.01 8.81
N ALA A 201 17.77 -8.28 8.39
CA ALA A 201 18.43 -9.38 9.07
C ALA A 201 19.96 -9.29 9.05
N GLU A 202 20.56 -8.60 8.06
CA GLU A 202 22.02 -8.37 8.02
C GLU A 202 22.52 -7.49 9.17
N ALA A 203 21.62 -6.78 9.88
CA ALA A 203 21.97 -5.98 11.06
C ALA A 203 22.72 -6.78 12.15
N ARG A 204 22.46 -8.10 12.25
CA ARG A 204 23.17 -8.99 13.18
C ARG A 204 24.68 -9.09 12.92
N SER A 205 25.15 -8.74 11.73
CA SER A 205 26.56 -8.81 11.34
C SER A 205 27.43 -7.75 12.03
N LEU A 206 26.81 -6.71 12.60
CA LEU A 206 27.50 -5.63 13.32
C LEU A 206 28.10 -6.16 14.63
N LYS A 207 29.43 -6.04 14.76
CA LYS A 207 30.18 -6.54 15.93
C LYS A 207 30.34 -5.50 17.03
N THR A 208 30.41 -4.23 16.67
CA THR A 208 30.74 -3.12 17.59
C THR A 208 29.50 -2.45 18.15
N VAL A 209 28.44 -2.31 17.35
CA VAL A 209 27.18 -1.64 17.68
C VAL A 209 26.03 -2.62 17.47
N ARG A 210 24.97 -2.54 18.28
CA ARG A 210 23.76 -3.33 18.09
C ARG A 210 22.68 -2.48 17.43
N LEU A 211 22.19 -2.91 16.27
CA LEU A 211 20.99 -2.35 15.65
C LEU A 211 19.83 -3.33 15.86
N ARG A 212 18.86 -2.94 16.70
CA ARG A 212 17.65 -3.71 17.01
C ARG A 212 16.51 -3.19 16.16
N VAL A 213 15.83 -4.07 15.43
CA VAL A 213 14.75 -3.72 14.49
C VAL A 213 13.42 -4.19 15.05
N PHE A 214 12.59 -3.24 15.50
CA PHE A 214 11.23 -3.51 15.93
C PHE A 214 10.30 -3.36 14.73
N LEU A 215 9.65 -4.44 14.34
CA LEU A 215 8.84 -4.54 13.14
C LEU A 215 7.40 -4.87 13.50
N THR A 216 6.43 -4.19 12.89
CA THR A 216 5.02 -4.59 12.97
C THR A 216 4.42 -4.86 11.61
N SER A 217 3.50 -5.82 11.55
CA SER A 217 2.67 -6.03 10.36
C SER A 217 1.44 -6.91 10.60
N ARG A 218 0.56 -7.01 9.60
CA ARG A 218 -0.31 -8.18 9.41
C ARG A 218 0.53 -9.39 8.97
N PRO A 219 0.10 -10.63 9.28
CA PRO A 219 0.80 -11.85 8.87
C PRO A 219 0.48 -12.22 7.40
N GLU A 220 0.69 -11.29 6.48
CA GLU A 220 0.47 -11.52 5.04
C GLU A 220 1.54 -12.44 4.44
N ILE A 221 1.22 -13.09 3.32
CA ILE A 221 2.07 -14.13 2.71
C ILE A 221 3.51 -13.65 2.47
N PRO A 222 3.78 -12.46 1.87
CA PRO A 222 5.14 -12.01 1.62
C PRO A 222 5.97 -11.85 2.90
N ILE A 223 5.33 -11.35 3.97
CA ILE A 223 5.98 -11.10 5.26
C ILE A 223 6.23 -12.40 6.00
N ARG A 224 5.22 -13.28 6.10
CA ARG A 224 5.39 -14.60 6.71
C ARG A 224 6.52 -15.34 6.03
N HIS A 225 6.49 -15.44 4.70
CA HIS A 225 7.55 -16.11 3.95
C HIS A 225 8.92 -15.45 4.16
N GLY A 226 8.99 -14.12 4.20
CA GLY A 226 10.22 -13.37 4.48
C GLY A 226 10.81 -13.68 5.86
N ILE A 227 10.00 -13.57 6.93
CA ILE A 227 10.43 -13.85 8.30
C ILE A 227 10.83 -15.32 8.48
N HIS A 228 10.08 -16.29 7.93
CA HIS A 228 10.40 -17.71 8.08
C HIS A 228 11.72 -18.11 7.39
N ARG A 229 12.23 -17.29 6.46
CA ARG A 229 13.57 -17.49 5.86
C ARG A 229 14.69 -16.93 6.73
N ILE A 230 14.38 -16.06 7.68
CA ILE A 230 15.35 -15.54 8.65
C ILE A 230 15.50 -16.61 9.75
N PRO A 231 16.72 -16.98 10.16
CA PRO A 231 16.91 -17.93 11.26
C PRO A 231 16.22 -17.47 12.56
N GLN A 232 15.63 -18.39 13.31
CA GLN A 232 15.00 -18.09 14.62
C GLN A 232 15.99 -17.51 15.64
N ALA A 233 17.29 -17.74 15.47
CA ALA A 233 18.32 -17.11 16.29
C ALA A 233 18.43 -15.59 16.07
N ASP A 234 17.87 -15.06 14.97
CA ASP A 234 17.99 -13.66 14.56
C ASP A 234 16.72 -12.85 14.77
N HIS A 235 15.59 -13.52 15.06
CA HIS A 235 14.30 -12.85 15.22
C HIS A 235 13.46 -13.43 16.36
N GLN A 236 12.57 -12.61 16.90
CA GLN A 236 11.55 -13.01 17.88
C GLN A 236 10.17 -12.71 17.31
N ASP A 237 9.29 -13.70 17.35
CA ASP A 237 7.91 -13.58 16.89
C ASP A 237 6.97 -13.35 18.07
N PHE A 238 6.12 -12.32 17.97
CA PHE A 238 5.03 -12.10 18.92
C PHE A 238 3.70 -11.93 18.17
N ILE A 239 2.73 -12.78 18.48
CA ILE A 239 1.40 -12.78 17.87
C ILE A 239 0.41 -12.17 18.87
N LEU A 240 -0.16 -11.00 18.55
CA LEU A 240 -1.07 -10.27 19.45
C LEU A 240 -2.33 -11.04 19.85
N GLN A 241 -2.77 -11.96 19.00
CA GLN A 241 -3.94 -12.82 19.22
C GLN A 241 -3.69 -13.87 20.31
N ASN A 242 -2.42 -14.14 20.66
CA ASN A 242 -2.07 -15.09 21.72
C ASN A 242 -2.16 -14.46 23.11
N ILE A 243 -2.35 -13.14 23.22
CA ILE A 243 -2.55 -12.49 24.51
C ILE A 243 -3.89 -12.97 25.09
N PRO A 244 -3.94 -13.42 26.35
CA PRO A 244 -5.17 -13.88 26.98
C PRO A 244 -6.31 -12.85 26.86
N PRO A 245 -7.53 -13.26 26.47
CA PRO A 245 -8.67 -12.36 26.33
C PRO A 245 -8.96 -11.53 27.59
N ALA A 246 -8.68 -12.06 28.77
CA ALA A 246 -8.83 -11.34 30.04
C ALA A 246 -7.93 -10.09 30.12
N ILE A 247 -6.67 -10.18 29.64
CA ILE A 247 -5.73 -9.06 29.62
C ILE A 247 -6.16 -8.04 28.56
N ILE A 248 -6.57 -8.50 27.36
CA ILE A 248 -7.05 -7.62 26.30
C ILE A 248 -8.29 -6.85 26.75
N ASN A 249 -9.26 -7.53 27.37
CA ASN A 249 -10.48 -6.89 27.87
C ASN A 249 -10.20 -5.90 29.00
N HIS A 250 -9.21 -6.18 29.85
CA HIS A 250 -8.76 -5.23 30.85
C HIS A 250 -8.16 -3.97 30.21
N ASP A 251 -7.24 -4.13 29.26
CA ASP A 251 -6.63 -3.00 28.54
C ASP A 251 -7.69 -2.16 27.79
N ILE A 252 -8.70 -2.81 27.18
CA ILE A 252 -9.82 -2.14 26.52
C ILE A 252 -10.70 -1.39 27.54
N SER A 253 -10.93 -1.97 28.72
CA SER A 253 -11.66 -1.29 29.81
C SER A 253 -10.97 0.01 30.19
N LEU A 254 -9.66 -0.04 30.46
CA LEU A 254 -8.86 1.15 30.79
C LEU A 254 -8.91 2.21 29.67
N PHE A 255 -8.82 1.77 28.41
CA PHE A 255 -8.95 2.66 27.26
C PHE A 255 -10.33 3.33 27.18
N LEU A 256 -11.41 2.58 27.38
CA LEU A 256 -12.78 3.09 27.36
C LEU A 256 -13.03 4.03 28.55
N GLU A 257 -12.57 3.68 29.75
CA GLU A 257 -12.65 4.52 30.95
C GLU A 257 -11.98 5.87 30.73
N TYR A 258 -10.76 5.87 30.19
CA TYR A 258 -10.03 7.09 29.87
C TYR A 258 -10.76 7.91 28.80
N SER A 259 -11.15 7.29 27.70
CA SER A 259 -11.74 7.97 26.54
C SER A 259 -13.13 8.52 26.85
N LEU A 260 -13.99 7.72 27.50
CA LEU A 260 -15.33 8.15 27.93
C LEU A 260 -15.22 9.13 29.11
N GLY A 261 -14.23 9.00 29.98
CA GLY A 261 -13.93 9.98 31.02
C GLY A 261 -13.60 11.37 30.44
N THR A 262 -12.85 11.41 29.34
CA THR A 262 -12.54 12.64 28.61
C THR A 262 -13.81 13.23 27.98
N ILE A 263 -14.61 12.42 27.29
CA ILE A 263 -15.91 12.83 26.71
C ILE A 263 -16.85 13.36 27.80
N ARG A 264 -16.90 12.72 28.97
CA ARG A 264 -17.69 13.16 30.13
C ARG A 264 -17.31 14.57 30.56
N GLN A 265 -16.00 14.85 30.64
CA GLN A 265 -15.48 16.16 31.02
C GLN A 265 -15.77 17.22 29.96
N GLU A 266 -15.48 16.91 28.68
CA GLU A 266 -15.69 17.84 27.56
C GLU A 266 -17.15 18.28 27.43
N TRP A 267 -18.10 17.36 27.63
CA TRP A 267 -19.53 17.62 27.43
C TRP A 267 -20.32 17.78 28.74
N SER A 268 -19.64 17.94 29.88
CA SER A 268 -20.25 18.11 31.21
C SER A 268 -21.34 17.07 31.52
N LEU A 269 -21.09 15.80 31.21
CA LEU A 269 -22.04 14.72 31.48
C LEU A 269 -22.04 14.35 32.97
N GLY A 270 -23.08 13.65 33.43
CA GLY A 270 -23.23 13.29 34.84
C GLY A 270 -22.05 12.46 35.37
N ALA A 271 -21.74 12.60 36.66
CA ALA A 271 -20.57 11.97 37.28
C ALA A 271 -20.55 10.44 37.06
N ASP A 272 -21.71 9.79 37.11
CA ASP A 272 -21.85 8.34 36.94
C ASP A 272 -21.89 7.88 35.48
N TRP A 273 -21.79 8.78 34.50
CA TRP A 273 -21.79 8.40 33.07
C TRP A 273 -20.42 7.85 32.64
N PRO A 274 -20.37 6.77 31.85
CA PRO A 274 -21.48 5.96 31.31
C PRO A 274 -22.02 4.89 32.28
N GLY A 275 -21.32 4.65 33.39
CA GLY A 275 -21.64 3.64 34.40
C GLY A 275 -20.92 2.31 34.15
N GLU A 276 -20.64 1.54 35.21
CA GLU A 276 -19.87 0.30 35.11
C GLU A 276 -20.53 -0.76 34.22
N VAL A 277 -21.86 -0.87 34.27
CA VAL A 277 -22.61 -1.87 33.49
C VAL A 277 -22.45 -1.60 31.99
N VAL A 278 -22.58 -0.34 31.59
CA VAL A 278 -22.42 0.08 30.19
C VAL A 278 -20.98 -0.11 29.73
N LEU A 279 -20.00 0.24 30.59
CA LEU A 279 -18.60 0.02 30.29
C LEU A 279 -18.30 -1.45 30.01
N ARG A 280 -18.79 -2.37 30.86
CA ARG A 280 -18.63 -3.83 30.64
C ARG A 280 -19.28 -4.30 29.34
N GLN A 281 -20.45 -3.76 28.99
CA GLN A 281 -21.09 -4.05 27.70
C GLN A 281 -20.23 -3.58 26.52
N LEU A 282 -19.68 -2.37 26.57
CA LEU A 282 -18.79 -1.85 25.52
C LEU A 282 -17.52 -2.69 25.37
N VAL A 283 -16.93 -3.17 26.47
CA VAL A 283 -15.79 -4.10 26.42
C VAL A 283 -16.17 -5.41 25.71
N LEU A 284 -17.35 -5.95 26.00
CA LEU A 284 -17.86 -7.15 25.32
C LEU A 284 -18.06 -6.91 23.82
N HIS A 285 -18.69 -5.79 23.44
CA HIS A 285 -18.91 -5.43 22.04
C HIS A 285 -17.60 -5.15 21.28
N ALA A 286 -16.57 -4.65 21.96
CA ALA A 286 -15.26 -4.48 21.35
C ALA A 286 -14.65 -5.81 20.89
N CYS A 287 -15.05 -6.95 21.47
CA CYS A 287 -14.63 -8.29 21.07
C CYS A 287 -13.09 -8.41 20.92
N GLY A 288 -12.33 -7.78 21.82
CA GLY A 288 -10.86 -7.75 21.79
C GLY A 288 -10.23 -6.79 20.77
N LEU A 289 -11.02 -5.95 20.09
CA LEU A 289 -10.57 -5.01 19.07
C LEU A 289 -10.54 -3.56 19.58
N PHE A 290 -9.35 -3.00 19.72
CA PHE A 290 -9.17 -1.58 20.07
C PHE A 290 -9.75 -0.63 19.03
N ILE A 291 -9.72 -1.02 17.75
CA ILE A 291 -10.34 -0.23 16.70
C ILE A 291 -11.83 -0.02 16.93
N TRP A 292 -12.55 -1.04 17.41
CA TRP A 292 -13.97 -0.94 17.70
C TRP A 292 -14.18 0.08 18.82
N ALA A 293 -13.46 -0.06 19.92
CA ALA A 293 -13.53 0.85 21.06
C ALA A 293 -13.20 2.30 20.67
N ALA A 294 -12.13 2.50 19.89
CA ALA A 294 -11.75 3.82 19.41
C ALA A 294 -12.80 4.43 18.47
N THR A 295 -13.40 3.63 17.60
CA THR A 295 -14.46 4.07 16.66
C THR A 295 -15.73 4.44 17.42
N ALA A 296 -16.14 3.63 18.40
CA ALA A 296 -17.25 3.91 19.30
C ALA A 296 -17.04 5.21 20.08
N CYS A 297 -15.85 5.41 20.68
CA CYS A 297 -15.53 6.66 21.39
C CYS A 297 -15.57 7.88 20.46
N ARG A 298 -14.99 7.80 19.26
CA ARG A 298 -15.07 8.91 18.27
C ARG A 298 -16.51 9.22 17.88
N PHE A 299 -17.32 8.18 17.60
CA PHE A 299 -18.73 8.33 17.26
C PHE A 299 -19.50 9.04 18.38
N ILE A 300 -19.34 8.59 19.63
CA ILE A 300 -19.98 9.17 20.81
C ILE A 300 -19.53 10.63 21.02
N SER A 301 -18.21 10.88 20.99
CA SER A 301 -17.62 12.20 21.23
C SER A 301 -18.15 13.26 20.26
N LYS A 302 -18.31 12.91 18.98
CA LYS A 302 -18.79 13.83 17.95
C LYS A 302 -20.29 14.14 18.06
N GLY A 303 -21.04 13.37 18.84
CA GLY A 303 -22.44 13.69 19.14
C GLY A 303 -22.61 14.97 19.98
N ARG A 304 -21.54 15.50 20.59
CA ARG A 304 -21.58 16.67 21.48
C ARG A 304 -22.67 16.50 22.54
N ARG A 305 -23.69 17.37 22.55
CA ARG A 305 -24.87 17.29 23.43
C ARG A 305 -25.68 15.99 23.28
N PHE A 306 -25.52 15.25 22.18
CA PHE A 306 -26.19 13.99 21.89
C PHE A 306 -25.32 12.75 22.16
N ALA A 307 -24.18 12.89 22.85
CA ALA A 307 -23.30 11.77 23.20
C ALA A 307 -24.05 10.59 23.86
N ARG A 308 -25.02 10.87 24.75
CA ARG A 308 -25.88 9.82 25.34
C ARG A 308 -26.69 9.07 24.29
N LYS A 309 -27.34 9.77 23.37
CA LYS A 309 -28.14 9.17 22.30
C LYS A 309 -27.27 8.28 21.40
N ARG A 310 -26.04 8.72 21.09
CA ARG A 310 -25.09 7.93 20.29
C ARG A 310 -24.61 6.67 21.02
N LEU A 311 -24.36 6.76 22.32
CA LEU A 311 -24.06 5.60 23.15
C LEU A 311 -25.22 4.59 23.13
N ASP A 312 -26.46 5.06 23.31
CA ASP A 312 -27.65 4.20 23.24
C ASP A 312 -27.81 3.53 21.87
N THR A 313 -27.48 4.22 20.78
CA THR A 313 -27.50 3.65 19.42
C THR A 313 -26.52 2.48 19.29
N ILE A 314 -25.29 2.61 19.83
CA ILE A 314 -24.30 1.52 19.80
C ILE A 314 -24.80 0.30 20.60
N LEU A 315 -25.36 0.54 21.78
CA LEU A 315 -25.86 -0.53 22.66
C LEU A 315 -27.08 -1.25 22.07
N LYS A 316 -27.95 -0.55 21.33
CA LYS A 316 -29.13 -1.14 20.67
C LYS A 316 -28.79 -1.89 19.38
N GLY A 317 -27.76 -1.46 18.66
CA GLY A 317 -27.39 -2.00 17.35
C GLY A 317 -26.63 -3.31 17.38
N SER A 318 -26.19 -3.75 18.56
CA SER A 318 -25.32 -4.92 18.70
C SER A 318 -26.14 -6.18 18.98
N SER A 319 -26.03 -7.19 18.11
CA SER A 319 -26.73 -8.47 18.32
C SER A 319 -26.06 -9.27 19.44
N SER A 320 -26.85 -9.95 20.29
CA SER A 320 -26.35 -10.76 21.42
C SER A 320 -25.74 -12.11 21.02
N ALA A 321 -25.60 -12.38 19.72
CA ALA A 321 -25.06 -13.64 19.22
C ALA A 321 -23.53 -13.62 19.24
N ILE A 322 -22.91 -14.73 19.69
CA ILE A 322 -21.46 -14.94 19.60
C ILE A 322 -21.07 -14.97 18.12
N THR A 323 -20.64 -13.83 17.60
CA THR A 323 -20.20 -13.67 16.22
C THR A 323 -18.72 -13.34 16.17
N ALA A 324 -18.09 -13.56 15.01
CA ALA A 324 -16.67 -13.25 14.83
C ALA A 324 -16.36 -11.77 15.16
N PRO A 325 -15.17 -11.41 15.65
CA PRO A 325 -14.82 -10.03 16.01
C PRO A 325 -15.04 -9.02 14.86
N GLU A 326 -14.86 -9.47 13.63
CA GLU A 326 -15.11 -8.72 12.40
C GLU A 326 -16.59 -8.33 12.20
N ASN A 327 -17.55 -9.10 12.71
CA ASN A 327 -18.98 -8.75 12.64
C ASN A 327 -19.31 -7.58 13.56
N HIS A 328 -18.75 -7.54 14.77
CA HIS A 328 -18.91 -6.40 15.69
C HIS A 328 -18.33 -5.12 15.08
N LEU A 329 -17.22 -5.23 14.35
CA LEU A 329 -16.64 -4.11 13.61
C LEU A 329 -17.54 -3.66 12.45
N ASN A 330 -18.18 -4.58 11.74
CA ASN A 330 -19.16 -4.25 10.71
C ASN A 330 -20.38 -3.53 11.31
N GLU A 331 -20.89 -3.99 12.47
CA GLU A 331 -22.03 -3.38 13.15
C GLU A 331 -21.77 -1.91 13.52
N ILE A 332 -20.59 -1.57 14.05
CA ILE A 332 -20.27 -0.17 14.38
C ILE A 332 -20.09 0.69 13.12
N TYR A 333 -19.53 0.16 12.04
CA TYR A 333 -19.46 0.90 10.76
C TYR A 333 -20.85 1.16 10.17
N LEU A 334 -21.72 0.15 10.19
CA LEU A 334 -23.12 0.31 9.77
C LEU A 334 -23.85 1.30 10.66
N ALA A 335 -23.60 1.31 11.98
CA ALA A 335 -24.20 2.29 12.88
C ALA A 335 -23.77 3.72 12.54
N VAL A 336 -22.50 3.95 12.20
CA VAL A 336 -22.00 5.26 11.76
C VAL A 336 -22.66 5.67 10.43
N LEU A 337 -22.65 4.80 9.43
CA LEU A 337 -23.21 5.08 8.09
C LEU A 337 -24.72 5.32 8.15
N LYS A 338 -25.47 4.49 8.86
CA LYS A 338 -26.92 4.67 9.03
C LYS A 338 -27.27 5.91 9.83
N HIS A 339 -26.40 6.32 10.77
CA HIS A 339 -26.61 7.57 11.51
C HIS A 339 -26.44 8.81 10.65
N SER A 340 -25.56 8.76 9.63
CA SER A 340 -25.38 9.87 8.69
C SER A 340 -26.57 10.10 7.75
N ILE A 341 -27.53 9.17 7.73
CA ILE A 341 -28.77 9.29 6.96
C ILE A 341 -29.91 9.65 7.93
N SER A 342 -30.58 10.78 7.69
CA SER A 342 -31.69 11.21 8.56
C SER A 342 -32.83 10.19 8.51
N SER A 343 -33.37 9.86 9.69
CA SER A 343 -34.56 9.01 9.81
C SER A 343 -35.83 9.70 9.28
N GLU A 344 -35.81 11.02 9.10
CA GLU A 344 -36.94 11.82 8.63
C GLU A 344 -37.07 11.83 7.10
N TYR A 345 -36.03 11.38 6.39
CA TYR A 345 -36.03 11.32 4.92
C TYR A 345 -37.00 10.28 4.37
N SER A 346 -37.59 10.59 3.22
CA SER A 346 -38.31 9.62 2.39
C SER A 346 -37.36 8.52 1.90
N ASP A 347 -37.90 7.41 1.40
CA ASP A 347 -37.06 6.32 0.92
C ASP A 347 -36.25 6.73 -0.33
N GLU A 348 -36.81 7.59 -1.18
CA GLU A 348 -36.10 8.19 -2.31
C GLU A 348 -34.97 9.12 -1.87
N GLU A 349 -35.21 9.97 -0.86
CA GLU A 349 -34.18 10.86 -0.30
C GLU A 349 -33.04 10.06 0.34
N LYS A 350 -33.35 8.99 1.07
CA LYS A 350 -32.33 8.08 1.63
C LYS A 350 -31.50 7.43 0.55
N GLU A 351 -32.11 7.02 -0.56
CA GLU A 351 -31.39 6.44 -1.70
C GLU A 351 -30.41 7.44 -2.32
N VAL A 352 -30.83 8.71 -2.49
CA VAL A 352 -29.94 9.78 -3.00
C VAL A 352 -28.73 9.99 -2.08
N VAL A 353 -28.95 10.11 -0.77
CA VAL A 353 -27.85 10.30 0.19
C VAL A 353 -26.95 9.06 0.24
N CYS A 354 -27.52 7.86 0.20
CA CYS A 354 -26.76 6.60 0.17
C CYS A 354 -25.87 6.52 -1.08
N ASN A 355 -26.40 6.89 -2.25
CA ASN A 355 -25.63 6.93 -3.49
C ASN A 355 -24.51 7.97 -3.44
N MET A 356 -24.74 9.15 -2.83
CA MET A 356 -23.70 10.15 -2.59
C MET A 356 -22.60 9.64 -1.65
N LEU A 357 -22.97 8.95 -0.57
CA LEU A 357 -22.02 8.29 0.34
C LEU A 357 -21.18 7.25 -0.39
N LYS A 358 -21.80 6.37 -1.19
CA LYS A 358 -21.10 5.35 -1.99
C LYS A 358 -20.14 5.98 -2.98
N TYR A 359 -20.58 7.03 -3.68
CA TYR A 359 -19.76 7.75 -4.66
C TYR A 359 -18.52 8.39 -4.01
N THR A 360 -18.71 9.10 -2.90
CA THR A 360 -17.64 9.82 -2.21
C THR A 360 -16.70 8.90 -1.43
N LEU A 361 -17.23 8.02 -0.59
CA LEU A 361 -16.44 7.05 0.17
C LEU A 361 -15.78 6.04 -0.75
N GLY A 362 -16.48 5.59 -1.79
CA GLY A 362 -15.93 4.70 -2.81
C GLY A 362 -14.70 5.31 -3.47
N SER A 363 -14.79 6.58 -3.87
CA SER A 363 -13.65 7.33 -4.40
C SER A 363 -12.50 7.41 -3.40
N ILE A 364 -12.77 7.72 -2.12
CA ILE A 364 -11.74 7.82 -1.07
C ILE A 364 -11.00 6.50 -0.86
N VAL A 365 -11.70 5.36 -0.80
CA VAL A 365 -11.08 4.07 -0.47
C VAL A 365 -10.20 3.51 -1.59
N VAL A 366 -10.35 4.01 -2.83
CA VAL A 366 -9.52 3.61 -3.98
C VAL A 366 -8.47 4.67 -4.36
N LEU A 367 -8.37 5.81 -3.65
CA LEU A 367 -7.34 6.80 -3.89
C LEU A 367 -5.93 6.18 -3.77
N LEU A 368 -5.06 6.47 -4.72
CA LEU A 368 -3.67 5.98 -4.74
C LEU A 368 -2.70 6.91 -3.97
N SER A 369 -3.15 8.13 -3.69
CA SER A 369 -2.50 9.13 -2.87
C SER A 369 -3.59 9.97 -2.19
N PRO A 370 -3.44 10.38 -0.93
CA PRO A 370 -4.56 10.92 -0.18
C PRO A 370 -4.74 12.40 -0.55
N LEU A 371 -5.99 12.81 -0.74
CA LEU A 371 -6.36 14.16 -1.16
C LEU A 371 -7.10 14.89 -0.04
N SER A 372 -6.95 16.22 0.03
CA SER A 372 -7.76 17.03 0.93
C SER A 372 -9.22 17.09 0.47
N THR A 373 -10.13 17.48 1.35
CA THR A 373 -11.56 17.65 1.00
C THR A 373 -11.75 18.61 -0.18
N SER A 374 -10.96 19.69 -0.21
CA SER A 374 -11.00 20.68 -1.29
C SER A 374 -10.50 20.12 -2.63
N SER A 375 -9.43 19.32 -2.60
CA SER A 375 -8.88 18.65 -3.79
C SER A 375 -9.86 17.57 -4.30
N LEU A 376 -10.46 16.79 -3.39
CA LEU A 376 -11.42 15.75 -3.72
C LEU A 376 -12.70 16.33 -4.34
N SER A 377 -13.22 17.45 -3.80
CA SER A 377 -14.36 18.18 -4.37
C SER A 377 -14.13 18.57 -5.82
N ARG A 378 -12.95 19.12 -6.12
CA ARG A 378 -12.59 19.52 -7.49
C ARG A 378 -12.37 18.33 -8.40
N LEU A 379 -11.74 17.26 -7.91
CA LEU A 379 -11.52 16.05 -8.68
C LEU A 379 -12.84 15.37 -9.06
N LEU A 380 -13.77 15.25 -8.11
CA LEU A 380 -15.07 14.61 -8.32
C LEU A 380 -16.12 15.54 -8.94
N HIS A 381 -15.78 16.81 -9.20
CA HIS A 381 -16.71 17.83 -9.70
C HIS A 381 -17.96 18.02 -8.81
N LEU A 382 -17.79 17.89 -7.49
CA LEU A 382 -18.84 18.07 -6.49
C LEU A 382 -18.78 19.45 -5.85
N LEU A 383 -19.93 20.01 -5.48
CA LEU A 383 -19.95 21.20 -4.64
C LEU A 383 -19.35 20.86 -3.28
N ARG A 384 -18.55 21.79 -2.74
CA ARG A 384 -17.89 21.60 -1.46
C ARG A 384 -18.91 21.44 -0.32
N GLU A 385 -20.02 22.17 -0.39
CA GLU A 385 -21.11 22.12 0.56
C GLU A 385 -21.71 20.71 0.67
N ASP A 386 -21.93 20.04 -0.47
CA ASP A 386 -22.48 18.68 -0.49
C ASP A 386 -21.52 17.67 0.13
N LEU A 387 -20.21 17.83 -0.09
CA LEU A 387 -19.17 17.00 0.51
C LEU A 387 -19.05 17.23 2.02
N ASP A 388 -19.08 18.48 2.46
CA ASP A 388 -19.00 18.83 3.87
C ASP A 388 -20.23 18.27 4.64
N LEU A 389 -21.43 18.33 4.03
CA LEU A 389 -22.65 17.69 4.56
C LEU A 389 -22.53 16.16 4.58
N THR A 390 -22.02 15.55 3.51
CA THR A 390 -21.83 14.09 3.43
C THR A 390 -20.86 13.59 4.52
N PHE A 391 -19.86 14.39 4.88
CA PHE A 391 -18.82 14.00 5.83
C PHE A 391 -19.10 14.42 7.28
N GLU A 392 -20.13 15.22 7.54
CA GLU A 392 -20.44 15.79 8.87
C GLU A 392 -20.52 14.73 9.97
N ASP A 393 -21.05 13.54 9.66
CA ASP A 393 -21.21 12.44 10.62
C ASP A 393 -20.19 11.31 10.47
N LEU A 394 -19.23 11.43 9.56
CA LEU A 394 -18.28 10.36 9.23
C LEU A 394 -16.94 10.46 9.97
N TYR A 395 -16.76 11.43 10.87
CA TYR A 395 -15.53 11.59 11.68
C TYR A 395 -15.14 10.36 12.51
N ALA A 396 -16.06 9.40 12.75
CA ALA A 396 -15.73 8.17 13.44
C ALA A 396 -14.86 7.22 12.60
N ILE A 397 -15.00 7.30 11.27
CA ILE A 397 -14.37 6.45 10.27
C ILE A 397 -13.33 7.20 9.41
N LEU A 398 -13.54 8.50 9.18
CA LEU A 398 -12.66 9.39 8.44
C LEU A 398 -11.96 10.36 9.39
N ASP A 399 -10.64 10.49 9.23
CA ASP A 399 -9.87 11.63 9.72
C ASP A 399 -10.09 12.79 8.75
N ILE A 400 -10.89 13.76 9.18
CA ILE A 400 -11.22 14.97 8.44
C ILE A 400 -10.54 16.15 9.14
N PRO A 401 -9.39 16.62 8.62
CA PRO A 401 -8.66 17.72 9.23
C PRO A 401 -9.45 19.04 9.16
N GLU A 402 -9.32 19.88 10.19
CA GLU A 402 -9.87 21.24 10.18
C GLU A 402 -9.19 22.13 9.12
N ASP A 403 -7.91 21.88 8.86
CA ASP A 403 -7.16 22.55 7.80
C ASP A 403 -7.50 21.93 6.43
N PRO A 404 -8.12 22.69 5.51
CA PRO A 404 -8.60 22.19 4.22
C PRO A 404 -7.47 21.82 3.24
N THR A 405 -6.22 22.09 3.59
CA THR A 405 -5.03 21.69 2.81
C THR A 405 -4.53 20.31 3.22
N ARG A 406 -4.89 19.83 4.41
CA ARG A 406 -4.46 18.50 4.87
C ARG A 406 -5.29 17.40 4.22
N PRO A 407 -4.67 16.26 3.89
CA PRO A 407 -5.37 15.18 3.21
C PRO A 407 -6.34 14.46 4.13
N LEU A 408 -7.48 14.05 3.57
CA LEU A 408 -8.41 13.11 4.18
C LEU A 408 -7.76 11.74 4.33
N ARG A 409 -8.03 11.05 5.43
CA ARG A 409 -7.54 9.69 5.66
C ARG A 409 -8.62 8.81 6.26
N LEU A 410 -8.57 7.52 5.98
CA LEU A 410 -9.30 6.54 6.78
C LEU A 410 -8.62 6.44 8.14
N HIS A 411 -9.39 6.38 9.23
CA HIS A 411 -8.80 6.07 10.53
C HIS A 411 -8.17 4.67 10.57
N HIS A 412 -8.63 3.76 9.71
CA HIS A 412 -8.04 2.44 9.59
C HIS A 412 -8.41 1.73 8.27
N PRO A 413 -7.49 0.94 7.68
CA PRO A 413 -7.74 0.23 6.42
C PRO A 413 -8.89 -0.79 6.46
N SER A 414 -9.27 -1.31 7.63
CA SER A 414 -10.40 -2.27 7.73
C SER A 414 -11.74 -1.69 7.29
N PHE A 415 -11.89 -0.36 7.29
CA PHE A 415 -13.10 0.28 6.77
C PHE A 415 -13.17 0.18 5.24
N ARG A 416 -12.03 0.32 4.55
CA ARG A 416 -11.93 0.00 3.11
C ARG A 416 -12.29 -1.46 2.86
N ASP A 417 -11.70 -2.38 3.63
CA ASP A 417 -11.97 -3.83 3.49
C ASP A 417 -13.45 -4.18 3.76
N PHE A 418 -14.13 -3.36 4.56
CA PHE A 418 -15.56 -3.45 4.82
C PHE A 418 -16.39 -2.96 3.61
N LEU A 419 -16.14 -1.74 3.12
CA LEU A 419 -16.90 -1.13 2.01
C LEU A 419 -16.80 -1.92 0.70
N LEU A 420 -15.63 -2.51 0.42
CA LEU A 420 -15.38 -3.26 -0.82
C LEU A 420 -15.94 -4.70 -0.79
N ASN A 421 -16.42 -5.17 0.37
CA ASN A 421 -16.96 -6.52 0.52
C ASN A 421 -18.49 -6.49 0.62
N LYS A 422 -19.15 -7.01 -0.42
CA LYS A 422 -20.62 -7.03 -0.55
C LYS A 422 -21.33 -7.72 0.61
N ASP A 423 -20.77 -8.82 1.11
CA ASP A 423 -21.38 -9.62 2.17
C ASP A 423 -21.32 -8.91 3.53
N ARG A 424 -20.34 -8.00 3.72
CA ARG A 424 -20.14 -7.27 4.97
C ARG A 424 -20.97 -5.99 5.05
N CYS A 425 -21.10 -5.29 3.93
CA CYS A 425 -21.55 -3.90 3.91
C CYS A 425 -23.02 -3.72 3.50
N GLY A 426 -23.64 -4.72 2.87
CA GLY A 426 -25.04 -4.66 2.44
C GLY A 426 -25.30 -3.52 1.44
N GLU A 427 -26.23 -2.62 1.79
CA GLU A 427 -26.68 -1.51 0.93
C GLU A 427 -25.58 -0.48 0.60
N PHE A 428 -24.59 -0.33 1.48
CA PHE A 428 -23.48 0.63 1.32
C PHE A 428 -22.29 0.05 0.53
N TRP A 429 -22.41 -1.16 -0.01
CA TRP A 429 -21.34 -1.81 -0.77
C TRP A 429 -20.90 -0.96 -1.97
N VAL A 430 -19.58 -0.81 -2.12
CA VAL A 430 -18.94 -0.14 -3.25
C VAL A 430 -18.24 -1.19 -4.11
N ASP A 431 -18.52 -1.18 -5.41
CA ASP A 431 -17.75 -1.93 -6.39
C ASP A 431 -16.40 -1.23 -6.62
N GLU A 432 -15.30 -1.92 -6.30
CA GLU A 432 -13.94 -1.38 -6.47
C GLU A 432 -13.65 -0.98 -7.93
N LYS A 433 -14.14 -1.77 -8.90
CA LYS A 433 -13.92 -1.48 -10.32
C LYS A 433 -14.68 -0.23 -10.75
N GLU A 434 -15.94 -0.12 -10.34
CA GLU A 434 -16.76 1.07 -10.62
C GLU A 434 -16.14 2.33 -10.01
N ALA A 435 -15.66 2.26 -8.76
CA ALA A 435 -14.98 3.37 -8.11
C ALA A 435 -13.69 3.79 -8.86
N HIS A 436 -12.90 2.83 -9.36
CA HIS A 436 -11.76 3.12 -10.23
C HIS A 436 -12.17 3.76 -11.55
N GLN A 437 -13.26 3.32 -12.19
CA GLN A 437 -13.79 3.92 -13.42
C GLN A 437 -14.23 5.38 -13.21
N ILE A 438 -14.93 5.64 -12.08
CA ILE A 438 -15.34 7.00 -11.68
C ILE A 438 -14.11 7.90 -11.59
N LEU A 439 -13.09 7.48 -10.82
CA LEU A 439 -11.87 8.29 -10.66
C LEU A 439 -11.12 8.48 -11.98
N ALA A 440 -11.03 7.46 -12.84
CA ALA A 440 -10.41 7.61 -14.15
C ALA A 440 -11.11 8.69 -14.99
N ALA A 441 -12.45 8.63 -15.06
CA ALA A 441 -13.25 9.60 -15.79
C ALA A 441 -13.13 11.03 -15.21
N SER A 442 -13.20 11.15 -13.88
CA SER A 442 -13.01 12.40 -13.14
C SER A 442 -11.61 13.01 -13.38
N CYS A 443 -10.55 12.20 -13.33
CA CYS A 443 -9.20 12.67 -13.64
C CYS A 443 -9.09 13.20 -15.07
N ILE A 444 -9.59 12.44 -16.06
CA ILE A 444 -9.56 12.85 -17.47
C ILE A 444 -10.32 14.15 -17.68
N GLN A 445 -11.51 14.28 -17.09
CA GLN A 445 -12.32 15.49 -17.20
C GLN A 445 -11.64 16.70 -16.58
N LEU A 446 -11.13 16.58 -15.34
CA LEU A 446 -10.38 17.64 -14.67
C LEU A 446 -9.18 18.09 -15.51
N MET A 447 -8.38 17.14 -16.01
CA MET A 447 -7.22 17.45 -16.86
C MET A 447 -7.62 18.13 -18.17
N SER A 448 -8.70 17.69 -18.81
CA SER A 448 -9.18 18.30 -20.06
C SER A 448 -9.60 19.76 -19.88
N GLN A 449 -10.07 20.14 -18.68
CA GLN A 449 -10.47 21.50 -18.34
C GLN A 449 -9.31 22.38 -17.85
N THR A 450 -8.22 21.79 -17.37
CA THR A 450 -7.12 22.49 -16.69
C THR A 450 -5.84 22.55 -17.51
N LEU A 451 -5.49 21.46 -18.19
CA LEU A 451 -4.24 21.34 -18.94
C LEU A 451 -4.29 22.18 -20.21
N LYS A 452 -3.34 23.10 -20.32
CA LYS A 452 -3.11 23.97 -21.47
C LYS A 452 -1.62 24.06 -21.75
N LYS A 453 -1.28 24.47 -22.98
CA LYS A 453 0.10 24.82 -23.33
C LYS A 453 0.62 25.90 -22.39
N ASP A 454 1.88 25.76 -21.98
CA ASP A 454 2.57 26.67 -21.08
C ASP A 454 1.78 26.80 -19.75
N ILE A 455 1.43 25.67 -19.14
CA ILE A 455 0.56 25.64 -17.93
C ILE A 455 1.17 26.43 -16.77
N CYS A 456 2.50 26.47 -16.68
CA CYS A 456 3.24 27.26 -15.71
C CYS A 456 3.55 28.71 -16.18
N GLU A 457 3.01 29.12 -17.32
CA GLU A 457 3.19 30.44 -17.94
C GLU A 457 4.66 30.78 -18.26
N MET A 458 5.46 29.74 -18.51
CA MET A 458 6.88 29.85 -18.85
C MET A 458 7.06 29.75 -20.37
N HIS A 459 7.22 30.89 -21.03
CA HIS A 459 7.31 30.96 -22.50
C HIS A 459 8.71 30.69 -23.08
N ALA A 460 9.69 30.34 -22.24
CA ALA A 460 11.06 30.08 -22.64
C ALA A 460 11.32 28.55 -22.73
N PRO A 461 11.43 27.97 -23.94
CA PRO A 461 11.71 26.55 -24.11
C PRO A 461 13.04 26.16 -23.45
N GLY A 462 13.06 25.01 -22.75
CA GLY A 462 14.26 24.50 -22.07
C GLY A 462 14.46 25.01 -20.64
N SER A 463 13.52 25.81 -20.10
CA SER A 463 13.50 26.17 -18.69
C SER A 463 13.44 24.92 -17.81
N LYS A 464 14.32 24.81 -16.82
CA LYS A 464 14.33 23.67 -15.89
C LYS A 464 13.33 23.92 -14.76
N ALA A 465 12.62 22.87 -14.33
CA ALA A 465 11.73 22.95 -13.16
C ALA A 465 12.45 23.49 -11.91
N SER A 466 13.73 23.16 -11.75
CA SER A 466 14.58 23.66 -10.65
C SER A 466 14.81 25.18 -10.67
N GLN A 467 14.52 25.86 -11.77
CA GLN A 467 14.66 27.32 -11.91
C GLN A 467 13.37 28.07 -11.53
N VAL A 468 12.26 27.34 -11.33
CA VAL A 468 10.96 27.90 -10.95
C VAL A 468 10.69 27.60 -9.49
N ARG A 469 10.11 28.56 -8.77
CA ARG A 469 9.73 28.36 -7.36
C ARG A 469 8.67 27.26 -7.27
N SER A 470 8.86 26.29 -6.39
CA SER A 470 7.91 25.19 -6.16
C SER A 470 6.49 25.67 -5.88
N SER A 471 6.34 26.76 -5.10
CA SER A 471 5.05 27.38 -4.80
C SER A 471 4.29 27.87 -6.03
N TRP A 472 5.01 28.24 -7.10
CA TRP A 472 4.38 28.63 -8.37
C TRP A 472 3.91 27.40 -9.14
N ILE A 473 4.71 26.34 -9.17
CA ILE A 473 4.33 25.06 -9.79
C ILE A 473 3.08 24.51 -9.09
N GLU A 474 3.03 24.52 -7.75
CA GLU A 474 1.85 24.10 -6.97
C GLU A 474 0.60 24.96 -7.24
N LYS A 475 0.78 26.24 -7.62
CA LYS A 475 -0.33 27.11 -8.00
C LYS A 475 -0.87 26.77 -9.39
N CYS A 476 0.01 26.47 -10.34
CA CYS A 476 -0.36 26.09 -11.70
C CYS A 476 -0.87 24.65 -11.81
N LEU A 477 -0.32 23.77 -10.98
CA LEU A 477 -0.64 22.36 -10.87
C LEU A 477 -1.04 22.10 -9.41
N PRO A 478 -2.31 22.37 -9.02
CA PRO A 478 -2.78 22.10 -7.68
C PRO A 478 -2.84 20.58 -7.40
N PRO A 479 -2.94 20.15 -6.13
CA PRO A 479 -2.83 18.74 -5.74
C PRO A 479 -3.76 17.79 -6.50
N GLU A 480 -5.00 18.19 -6.77
CA GLU A 480 -5.98 17.43 -7.55
C GLU A 480 -5.55 17.22 -9.01
N VAL A 481 -4.88 18.21 -9.63
CA VAL A 481 -4.38 18.10 -11.00
C VAL A 481 -3.13 17.25 -11.04
N GLN A 482 -2.23 17.40 -10.05
CA GLN A 482 -1.06 16.52 -9.92
C GLN A 482 -1.49 15.05 -9.75
N TYR A 483 -2.48 14.80 -8.90
CA TYR A 483 -3.07 13.48 -8.71
C TYR A 483 -3.61 12.93 -10.03
N ALA A 484 -4.45 13.71 -10.73
CA ALA A 484 -5.02 13.30 -12.00
C ALA A 484 -3.94 12.98 -13.04
N CYS A 485 -2.88 13.80 -13.14
CA CYS A 485 -1.77 13.58 -14.06
C CYS A 485 -1.01 12.29 -13.77
N LEU A 486 -0.87 11.90 -12.51
CA LEU A 486 -0.09 10.72 -12.12
C LEU A 486 -0.88 9.41 -12.20
N TYR A 487 -2.16 9.43 -11.83
CA TYR A 487 -2.88 8.20 -11.48
C TYR A 487 -4.02 7.80 -12.42
N TRP A 488 -4.44 8.66 -13.36
CA TRP A 488 -5.60 8.37 -14.22
C TRP A 488 -5.48 7.06 -15.00
N VAL A 489 -4.29 6.72 -15.50
CA VAL A 489 -4.01 5.46 -16.22
C VAL A 489 -4.16 4.25 -15.30
N GLN A 490 -3.65 4.34 -14.08
CA GLN A 490 -3.74 3.26 -13.10
C GLN A 490 -5.19 3.01 -12.69
N HIS A 491 -5.98 4.08 -12.52
CA HIS A 491 -7.43 3.94 -12.31
C HIS A 491 -8.13 3.31 -13.51
N LEU A 492 -7.76 3.70 -14.74
CA LEU A 492 -8.34 3.13 -15.96
C LEU A 492 -8.09 1.62 -16.05
N GLN A 493 -6.87 1.16 -15.72
CA GLN A 493 -6.49 -0.26 -15.74
C GLN A 493 -7.22 -1.07 -14.67
N ARG A 494 -7.30 -0.55 -13.43
CA ARG A 494 -7.99 -1.23 -12.32
C ARG A 494 -9.51 -1.25 -12.47
N GLY A 495 -10.06 -0.33 -13.27
CA GLY A 495 -11.48 -0.23 -13.54
C GLY A 495 -12.04 -1.28 -14.50
N ASP A 496 -11.20 -2.11 -15.15
CA ASP A 496 -11.55 -2.88 -16.36
C ASP A 496 -12.04 -1.95 -17.48
N SER A 497 -11.29 -1.87 -18.57
CA SER A 497 -11.53 -0.93 -19.66
C SER A 497 -12.87 -1.18 -20.37
N GLN A 498 -13.98 -0.66 -19.84
CA GLN A 498 -15.20 -0.52 -20.61
C GLN A 498 -14.94 0.40 -21.80
N VAL A 499 -15.55 0.08 -22.95
CA VAL A 499 -15.42 0.80 -24.23
C VAL A 499 -15.53 2.32 -24.06
N HIS A 500 -16.38 2.79 -23.14
CA HIS A 500 -16.64 4.22 -22.91
C HIS A 500 -15.47 4.96 -22.21
N SER A 501 -14.76 4.31 -21.29
CA SER A 501 -13.61 4.93 -20.59
C SER A 501 -12.37 4.96 -21.50
N GLY A 502 -12.20 3.94 -22.33
CA GLY A 502 -11.17 3.92 -23.39
C GLY A 502 -11.37 5.05 -24.41
N GLU A 503 -12.61 5.29 -24.83
CA GLU A 503 -12.92 6.38 -25.77
C GLU A 503 -12.61 7.78 -25.18
N LYS A 504 -12.98 8.02 -23.91
CA LYS A 504 -12.64 9.27 -23.21
C LYS A 504 -11.14 9.46 -23.08
N ALA A 505 -10.40 8.40 -22.75
CA ALA A 505 -8.94 8.41 -22.67
C ALA A 505 -8.31 8.74 -24.04
N HIS A 506 -8.78 8.11 -25.11
CA HIS A 506 -8.30 8.35 -26.47
C HIS A 506 -8.53 9.81 -26.90
N ARG A 507 -9.74 10.35 -26.72
CA ARG A 507 -10.06 11.76 -27.01
C ARG A 507 -9.20 12.73 -26.20
N PHE A 508 -8.96 12.42 -24.93
CA PHE A 508 -8.07 13.20 -24.08
C PHE A 508 -6.63 13.21 -24.62
N LEU A 509 -6.08 12.04 -24.97
CA LEU A 509 -4.72 11.96 -25.49
C LEU A 509 -4.57 12.69 -26.83
N GLN A 510 -5.55 12.58 -27.73
CA GLN A 510 -5.53 13.32 -29.00
C GLN A 510 -5.43 14.84 -28.81
N ALA A 511 -6.10 15.39 -27.79
CA ALA A 511 -6.14 16.83 -27.54
C ALA A 511 -5.07 17.33 -26.56
N HIS A 512 -4.68 16.52 -25.57
CA HIS A 512 -3.89 16.96 -24.41
C HIS A 512 -2.64 16.13 -24.10
N LEU A 513 -2.22 15.18 -24.94
CA LEU A 513 -1.00 14.39 -24.70
C LEU A 513 0.23 15.27 -24.39
N LEU A 514 0.47 16.31 -25.20
CA LEU A 514 1.62 17.19 -24.98
C LEU A 514 1.47 18.07 -23.73
N HIS A 515 0.25 18.55 -23.45
CA HIS A 515 -0.03 19.33 -22.23
C HIS A 515 0.18 18.48 -20.97
N TRP A 516 -0.19 17.20 -21.03
CA TRP A 516 0.00 16.26 -19.94
C TRP A 516 1.49 15.93 -19.72
N LEU A 517 2.25 15.69 -20.78
CA LEU A 517 3.70 15.48 -20.69
C LEU A 517 4.44 16.73 -20.19
N GLU A 518 3.98 17.92 -20.57
CA GLU A 518 4.49 19.19 -20.04
C GLU A 518 4.28 19.28 -18.51
N ALA A 519 3.06 19.01 -18.04
CA ALA A 519 2.73 19.00 -16.62
C ALA A 519 3.60 18.00 -15.82
N LEU A 520 3.77 16.78 -16.34
CA LEU A 520 4.66 15.77 -15.78
C LEU A 520 6.12 16.24 -15.75
N GLY A 521 6.58 16.96 -16.78
CA GLY A 521 7.89 17.59 -16.82
C GLY A 521 8.11 18.57 -15.68
N TRP A 522 7.14 19.45 -15.42
CA TRP A 522 7.20 20.41 -14.30
C TRP A 522 7.22 19.72 -12.93
N MET A 523 6.57 18.57 -12.80
CA MET A 523 6.61 17.75 -11.58
C MET A 523 7.89 16.91 -11.44
N GLY A 524 8.73 16.83 -12.49
CA GLY A 524 9.87 15.91 -12.52
C GLY A 524 9.45 14.43 -12.59
N LYS A 525 8.28 14.16 -13.20
CA LYS A 525 7.59 12.87 -13.25
C LYS A 525 7.41 12.33 -14.67
N THR A 526 8.27 12.75 -15.59
CA THR A 526 8.20 12.34 -17.01
C THR A 526 8.40 10.83 -17.18
N SER A 527 9.26 10.21 -16.39
CA SER A 527 9.47 8.75 -16.40
C SER A 527 8.19 7.99 -16.11
N GLU A 528 7.44 8.41 -15.11
CA GLU A 528 6.15 7.83 -14.71
C GLU A 528 5.12 8.00 -15.82
N GLY A 529 5.09 9.16 -16.49
CA GLY A 529 4.25 9.39 -17.66
C GLY A 529 4.57 8.49 -18.85
N ILE A 530 5.85 8.28 -19.14
CA ILE A 530 6.28 7.37 -20.22
C ILE A 530 5.86 5.92 -19.90
N GLN A 531 6.06 5.47 -18.65
CA GLN A 531 5.59 4.15 -18.21
C GLN A 531 4.07 4.01 -18.32
N ALA A 532 3.32 5.06 -18.00
CA ALA A 532 1.87 5.09 -18.15
C ALA A 532 1.44 5.04 -19.63
N LEU A 533 2.16 5.70 -20.55
CA LEU A 533 1.90 5.60 -21.99
C LEU A 533 2.15 4.19 -22.53
N LEU A 534 3.28 3.59 -22.18
CA LEU A 534 3.61 2.22 -22.58
C LEU A 534 2.55 1.23 -22.09
N SER A 535 2.02 1.43 -20.88
CA SER A 535 0.99 0.54 -20.34
C SER A 535 -0.41 0.72 -20.96
N LEU A 536 -0.70 1.90 -21.52
CA LEU A 536 -1.89 2.13 -22.35
C LEU A 536 -1.75 1.52 -23.74
N GLU A 537 -0.56 1.56 -24.32
CA GLU A 537 -0.30 1.01 -25.66
C GLU A 537 -0.65 -0.48 -25.74
N VAL A 538 -0.38 -1.23 -24.67
CA VAL A 538 -0.72 -2.66 -24.55
C VAL A 538 -2.23 -2.92 -24.62
N HIS A 539 -3.08 -1.98 -24.23
CA HIS A 539 -4.55 -2.14 -24.28
C HIS A 539 -5.15 -1.93 -25.69
N ILE A 540 -4.35 -1.47 -26.66
CA ILE A 540 -4.73 -1.26 -28.07
C ILE A 540 -4.22 -2.44 -28.92
N LEU A 541 -3.53 -3.40 -28.31
CA LEU A 541 -2.95 -4.55 -29.00
C LEU A 541 -3.88 -5.76 -28.96
N VAL A 542 -4.15 -6.35 -30.12
CA VAL A 542 -4.79 -7.66 -30.25
C VAL A 542 -3.72 -8.68 -30.60
N VAL A 543 -3.71 -9.80 -29.90
CA VAL A 543 -2.87 -10.94 -30.25
C VAL A 543 -3.62 -11.89 -31.20
N SER A 544 -2.95 -12.34 -32.25
CA SER A 544 -3.46 -13.37 -33.16
C SER A 544 -2.45 -14.49 -33.29
N CYS A 545 -2.94 -15.72 -33.46
CA CYS A 545 -2.15 -16.89 -33.82
C CYS A 545 -2.58 -17.41 -35.19
N SER A 546 -1.65 -18.03 -35.92
CA SER A 546 -1.90 -18.45 -37.30
C SER A 546 -1.26 -19.80 -37.65
N ARG A 547 -1.80 -20.42 -38.71
CA ARG A 547 -1.22 -21.63 -39.34
C ARG A 547 0.10 -21.35 -40.06
N ASP A 548 0.44 -20.08 -40.27
CA ASP A 548 1.76 -19.67 -40.76
C ASP A 548 2.88 -19.79 -39.72
N LYS A 549 2.56 -20.35 -38.54
CA LYS A 549 3.47 -20.62 -37.42
C LYS A 549 3.87 -19.37 -36.63
N THR A 550 3.28 -18.22 -36.93
CA THR A 550 3.55 -16.96 -36.24
C THR A 550 2.45 -16.61 -35.24
N VAL A 551 2.86 -15.83 -34.24
CA VAL A 551 1.93 -15.05 -33.40
C VAL A 551 2.22 -13.59 -33.70
N ARG A 552 1.17 -12.78 -33.82
CA ARG A 552 1.31 -11.35 -34.14
C ARG A 552 0.54 -10.51 -33.15
N LEU A 553 1.15 -9.39 -32.77
CA LEU A 553 0.45 -8.30 -32.11
C LEU A 553 0.04 -7.29 -33.16
N TRP A 554 -1.23 -6.88 -33.11
CA TRP A 554 -1.83 -5.91 -34.00
C TRP A 554 -2.26 -4.71 -33.21
N ASN A 555 -1.86 -3.53 -33.65
CA ASN A 555 -2.41 -2.29 -33.14
C ASN A 555 -3.75 -2.04 -33.83
N THR A 556 -4.84 -1.99 -33.07
CA THR A 556 -6.21 -1.88 -33.62
C THR A 556 -6.47 -0.54 -34.29
N ASP A 557 -5.77 0.52 -33.89
CA ASP A 557 -5.99 1.87 -34.42
C ASP A 557 -5.28 2.07 -35.77
N THR A 558 -4.10 1.48 -35.92
CA THR A 558 -3.27 1.63 -37.13
C THR A 558 -3.39 0.47 -38.11
N GLY A 559 -3.87 -0.69 -37.65
CA GLY A 559 -3.84 -1.94 -38.39
C GLY A 559 -2.42 -2.50 -38.59
N ALA A 560 -1.40 -1.89 -38.00
CA ALA A 560 -0.02 -2.36 -38.09
C ALA A 560 0.20 -3.59 -37.19
N ALA A 561 1.12 -4.46 -37.60
CA ALA A 561 1.60 -5.56 -36.76
C ALA A 561 2.96 -5.19 -36.14
N PRO A 562 3.01 -4.43 -35.03
CA PRO A 562 4.27 -3.98 -34.45
C PRO A 562 5.20 -5.12 -34.02
N GLN A 563 4.65 -6.29 -33.69
CA GLN A 563 5.43 -7.47 -33.30
C GLN A 563 4.95 -8.73 -34.02
N THR A 564 5.91 -9.50 -34.51
CA THR A 564 5.70 -10.85 -35.03
C THR A 564 6.63 -11.80 -34.29
N PHE A 565 6.05 -12.71 -33.52
CA PHE A 565 6.78 -13.73 -32.78
C PHE A 565 7.00 -14.96 -33.67
N GLU A 566 8.28 -15.22 -33.97
CA GLU A 566 8.72 -16.36 -34.77
C GLU A 566 9.52 -17.32 -33.89
N GLY A 567 9.15 -18.61 -33.91
CA GLY A 567 9.84 -19.63 -33.10
C GLY A 567 9.09 -20.95 -33.00
N HIS A 568 7.78 -20.95 -33.19
CA HIS A 568 7.03 -22.19 -33.38
C HIS A 568 7.39 -22.85 -34.72
N THR A 569 7.48 -24.19 -34.70
CA THR A 569 7.87 -24.96 -35.90
C THR A 569 6.67 -25.51 -36.68
N ASP A 570 5.46 -25.37 -36.13
CA ASP A 570 4.18 -25.76 -36.72
C ASP A 570 3.05 -24.80 -36.30
N CYS A 571 1.84 -25.02 -36.81
CA CYS A 571 0.66 -24.17 -36.63
C CYS A 571 0.43 -23.79 -35.17
N VAL A 572 0.21 -22.49 -34.92
CA VAL A 572 -0.13 -21.99 -33.60
C VAL A 572 -1.64 -22.07 -33.42
N ASN A 573 -2.08 -22.76 -32.36
CA ASN A 573 -3.50 -23.03 -32.10
C ASN A 573 -4.15 -21.99 -31.19
N SER A 574 -3.38 -21.39 -30.29
CA SER A 574 -3.88 -20.38 -29.36
C SER A 574 -2.78 -19.41 -28.96
N ALA A 575 -3.16 -18.16 -28.67
CA ALA A 575 -2.31 -17.17 -28.06
C ALA A 575 -3.15 -16.24 -27.15
N ALA A 576 -2.58 -15.82 -26.03
CA ALA A 576 -3.24 -14.96 -25.06
C ALA A 576 -2.23 -14.04 -24.35
N PHE A 577 -2.70 -12.86 -23.93
CA PHE A 577 -1.92 -11.97 -23.07
C PHE A 577 -1.92 -12.44 -21.62
N SER A 578 -0.86 -12.10 -20.89
CA SER A 578 -0.89 -12.08 -19.44
C SER A 578 -1.84 -10.99 -18.93
N PRO A 579 -2.35 -11.08 -17.69
CA PRO A 579 -3.27 -10.08 -17.13
C PRO A 579 -2.68 -8.66 -17.06
N ASP A 580 -1.36 -8.55 -16.93
CA ASP A 580 -0.64 -7.27 -16.97
C ASP A 580 -0.24 -6.84 -18.40
N GLY A 581 -0.54 -7.67 -19.39
CA GLY A 581 -0.27 -7.47 -20.81
C GLY A 581 1.21 -7.48 -21.21
N LYS A 582 2.13 -7.75 -20.27
CA LYS A 582 3.59 -7.72 -20.55
C LYS A 582 4.09 -8.97 -21.24
N GLN A 583 3.38 -10.09 -21.13
CA GLN A 583 3.75 -11.35 -21.74
C GLN A 583 2.64 -11.86 -22.66
N VAL A 584 3.05 -12.65 -23.65
CA VAL A 584 2.15 -13.43 -24.48
C VAL A 584 2.48 -14.90 -24.28
N VAL A 585 1.46 -15.73 -24.08
CA VAL A 585 1.58 -17.18 -24.16
C VAL A 585 1.04 -17.64 -25.50
N SER A 586 1.73 -18.59 -26.14
CA SER A 586 1.24 -19.26 -27.34
C SER A 586 1.46 -20.76 -27.29
N CYS A 587 0.61 -21.52 -27.96
CA CYS A 587 0.74 -22.98 -28.01
C CYS A 587 0.54 -23.53 -29.42
N SER A 588 1.24 -24.60 -29.76
CA SER A 588 1.34 -25.07 -31.14
C SER A 588 1.18 -26.59 -31.30
N VAL A 589 0.91 -26.99 -32.55
CA VAL A 589 0.98 -28.37 -33.02
C VAL A 589 2.39 -28.97 -32.85
N ASP A 590 3.43 -28.13 -32.75
CA ASP A 590 4.81 -28.55 -32.47
C ASP A 590 5.05 -29.10 -31.05
N LYS A 591 3.96 -29.21 -30.26
CA LYS A 591 3.93 -29.79 -28.91
C LYS A 591 4.51 -28.87 -27.83
N THR A 592 4.81 -27.62 -28.18
CA THR A 592 5.37 -26.64 -27.24
C THR A 592 4.36 -25.55 -26.87
N VAL A 593 4.57 -24.98 -25.69
CA VAL A 593 4.01 -23.70 -25.29
C VAL A 593 5.16 -22.72 -25.20
N GLN A 594 5.01 -21.51 -25.72
CA GLN A 594 6.04 -20.47 -25.64
C GLN A 594 5.52 -19.24 -24.93
N LEU A 595 6.41 -18.63 -24.15
CA LEU A 595 6.21 -17.34 -23.50
C LEU A 595 7.07 -16.29 -24.17
N TRP A 596 6.48 -15.15 -24.44
CA TRP A 596 7.10 -14.03 -25.15
C TRP A 596 6.96 -12.77 -24.34
N ASP A 597 7.95 -11.89 -24.47
CA ASP A 597 7.85 -10.51 -24.00
C ASP A 597 7.08 -9.70 -25.04
N ALA A 598 5.94 -9.15 -24.63
CA ALA A 598 5.00 -8.46 -25.53
C ALA A 598 5.59 -7.16 -26.10
N ASN A 599 6.51 -6.52 -25.39
CA ASN A 599 7.08 -5.23 -25.78
C ASN A 599 8.23 -5.40 -26.77
N THR A 600 9.10 -6.37 -26.51
CA THR A 600 10.35 -6.57 -27.25
C THR A 600 10.24 -7.62 -28.36
N GLY A 601 9.21 -8.48 -28.32
CA GLY A 601 9.12 -9.61 -29.26
C GLY A 601 9.96 -10.83 -28.83
N ALA A 602 10.71 -10.74 -27.73
CA ALA A 602 11.68 -11.76 -27.35
C ALA A 602 11.02 -13.03 -26.80
N ALA A 603 11.52 -14.20 -27.19
CA ALA A 603 11.14 -15.46 -26.55
C ALA A 603 11.72 -15.53 -25.13
N LEU A 604 10.86 -15.60 -24.12
CA LEU A 604 11.24 -15.73 -22.71
C LEU A 604 11.51 -17.20 -22.37
N HIS A 605 10.54 -18.07 -22.66
CA HIS A 605 10.61 -19.49 -22.33
C HIS A 605 9.94 -20.37 -23.38
N THR A 606 10.53 -21.54 -23.65
CA THR A 606 9.90 -22.63 -24.41
C THR A 606 9.59 -23.78 -23.46
N LEU A 607 8.31 -23.97 -23.16
CA LEU A 607 7.80 -24.97 -22.24
C LEU A 607 7.61 -26.29 -22.99
N LYS A 608 8.49 -27.26 -22.71
CA LYS A 608 8.50 -28.58 -23.33
C LYS A 608 8.00 -29.63 -22.33
N GLY A 609 7.10 -30.51 -22.78
CA GLY A 609 6.62 -31.62 -21.96
C GLY A 609 5.39 -32.33 -22.51
N HIS A 610 4.56 -31.65 -23.31
CA HIS A 610 3.48 -32.33 -24.03
C HIS A 610 4.03 -33.27 -25.10
N THR A 611 3.36 -34.40 -25.29
CA THR A 611 3.79 -35.44 -26.26
C THR A 611 3.06 -35.35 -27.60
N ALA A 612 2.01 -34.53 -27.67
CA ALA A 612 1.21 -34.26 -28.85
C ALA A 612 0.79 -32.77 -28.93
N ALA A 613 0.06 -32.40 -29.98
CA ALA A 613 -0.34 -31.02 -30.26
C ALA A 613 -1.02 -30.34 -29.05
N VAL A 614 -0.66 -29.08 -28.78
CA VAL A 614 -1.24 -28.30 -27.69
C VAL A 614 -2.35 -27.42 -28.28
N TYR A 615 -3.55 -27.49 -27.70
CA TYR A 615 -4.76 -26.85 -28.24
C TYR A 615 -5.06 -25.49 -27.63
N SER A 616 -4.80 -25.33 -26.33
CA SER A 616 -5.00 -24.06 -25.63
C SER A 616 -3.94 -23.84 -24.57
N ALA A 617 -3.62 -22.56 -24.33
CA ALA A 617 -2.81 -22.12 -23.21
C ALA A 617 -3.35 -20.79 -22.67
N ALA A 618 -3.37 -20.62 -21.35
CA ALA A 618 -3.89 -19.42 -20.70
C ALA A 618 -3.12 -19.10 -19.41
N PHE A 619 -3.06 -17.82 -19.07
CA PHE A 619 -2.51 -17.37 -17.79
C PHE A 619 -3.51 -17.50 -16.64
N SER A 620 -2.99 -17.65 -15.42
CA SER A 620 -3.76 -17.43 -14.20
C SER A 620 -4.11 -15.95 -14.02
N PRO A 621 -5.18 -15.60 -13.26
CA PRO A 621 -5.58 -14.21 -13.05
C PRO A 621 -4.50 -13.35 -12.39
N ASP A 622 -3.58 -13.95 -11.64
CA ASP A 622 -2.43 -13.27 -11.03
C ASP A 622 -1.19 -13.23 -11.94
N GLY A 623 -1.27 -13.80 -13.14
CA GLY A 623 -0.20 -13.86 -14.14
C GLY A 623 0.98 -14.77 -13.79
N LYS A 624 0.97 -15.48 -12.65
CA LYS A 624 2.12 -16.25 -12.17
C LYS A 624 2.23 -17.65 -12.75
N GLN A 625 1.12 -18.19 -13.26
CA GLN A 625 1.05 -19.55 -13.80
C GLN A 625 0.47 -19.56 -15.20
N VAL A 626 0.82 -20.60 -15.95
CA VAL A 626 0.23 -20.93 -17.24
C VAL A 626 -0.38 -22.31 -17.15
N VAL A 627 -1.60 -22.46 -17.68
CA VAL A 627 -2.22 -23.77 -17.92
C VAL A 627 -2.18 -24.07 -19.40
N SER A 628 -1.87 -25.31 -19.78
CA SER A 628 -1.94 -25.78 -21.16
C SER A 628 -2.65 -27.12 -21.27
N CYS A 629 -3.35 -27.35 -22.37
CA CYS A 629 -4.05 -28.60 -22.62
C CYS A 629 -3.75 -29.15 -24.02
N SER A 630 -3.73 -30.47 -24.15
CA SER A 630 -3.16 -31.14 -25.33
C SER A 630 -3.95 -32.37 -25.78
N ARG A 631 -3.70 -32.74 -27.04
CA ARG A 631 -4.05 -34.02 -27.64
C ARG A 631 -3.48 -35.23 -26.88
N ASP A 632 -2.45 -35.03 -26.07
CA ASP A 632 -1.91 -36.10 -25.22
C ASP A 632 -2.78 -36.44 -24.00
N LYS A 633 -3.98 -35.84 -23.91
CA LYS A 633 -5.00 -36.07 -22.87
C LYS A 633 -4.61 -35.51 -21.50
N THR A 634 -3.57 -34.68 -21.44
CA THR A 634 -3.11 -34.06 -20.20
C THR A 634 -3.37 -32.56 -20.17
N VAL A 635 -3.51 -32.04 -18.96
CA VAL A 635 -3.42 -30.60 -18.66
C VAL A 635 -2.14 -30.37 -17.87
N ARG A 636 -1.36 -29.35 -18.21
CA ARG A 636 -0.11 -29.03 -17.52
C ARG A 636 -0.14 -27.62 -16.95
N LEU A 637 0.44 -27.46 -15.77
CA LEU A 637 0.67 -26.20 -15.10
C LEU A 637 2.15 -25.87 -15.14
N TRP A 638 2.45 -24.61 -15.46
CA TRP A 638 3.78 -24.08 -15.58
C TRP A 638 3.91 -22.80 -14.77
N ASP A 639 5.11 -22.55 -14.25
CA ASP A 639 5.46 -21.28 -13.65
C ASP A 639 5.81 -20.28 -14.77
N ALA A 640 5.11 -19.14 -14.82
CA ALA A 640 5.27 -18.17 -15.90
C ALA A 640 6.61 -17.42 -15.85
N ASN A 641 7.23 -17.31 -14.67
CA ASN A 641 8.46 -16.54 -14.47
C ASN A 641 9.73 -17.36 -14.74
N THR A 642 9.66 -18.66 -14.50
CA THR A 642 10.80 -19.58 -14.61
C THR A 642 10.67 -20.54 -15.79
N GLY A 643 9.46 -20.71 -16.33
CA GLY A 643 9.14 -21.72 -17.33
C GLY A 643 9.17 -23.16 -16.79
N ALA A 644 9.26 -23.35 -15.47
CA ALA A 644 9.31 -24.67 -14.87
C ALA A 644 7.95 -25.37 -14.93
N ALA A 645 7.94 -26.68 -15.19
CA ALA A 645 6.75 -27.49 -15.04
C ALA A 645 6.40 -27.65 -13.55
N LEU A 646 5.20 -27.24 -13.16
CA LEU A 646 4.71 -27.33 -11.78
C LEU A 646 3.96 -28.64 -11.55
N GLN A 647 3.03 -28.97 -12.45
CA GLN A 647 2.17 -30.15 -12.30
C GLN A 647 1.64 -30.64 -13.64
N THR A 648 1.47 -31.97 -13.76
CA THR A 648 0.71 -32.60 -14.85
C THR A 648 -0.55 -33.20 -14.24
N LEU A 649 -1.70 -32.87 -14.83
CA LEU A 649 -3.00 -33.39 -14.47
C LEU A 649 -3.41 -34.44 -15.52
N GLU A 650 -3.55 -35.67 -15.07
CA GLU A 650 -3.97 -36.82 -15.86
C GLU A 650 -5.36 -37.26 -15.42
N GLY A 651 -6.14 -37.86 -16.32
CA GLY A 651 -7.47 -38.40 -16.00
C GLY A 651 -8.49 -38.27 -17.13
N HIS A 652 -8.26 -37.40 -18.11
CA HIS A 652 -9.10 -37.35 -19.31
C HIS A 652 -8.84 -38.57 -20.20
N THR A 653 -9.91 -39.19 -20.67
CA THR A 653 -9.85 -40.38 -21.54
C THR A 653 -9.62 -40.03 -23.02
N ASP A 654 -9.77 -38.75 -23.38
CA ASP A 654 -9.59 -38.21 -24.73
C ASP A 654 -8.92 -36.82 -24.74
N TRP A 655 -8.77 -36.21 -25.91
CA TRP A 655 -8.08 -34.93 -26.11
C TRP A 655 -8.69 -33.81 -25.28
N VAL A 656 -7.84 -32.95 -24.72
CA VAL A 656 -8.29 -31.80 -23.95
C VAL A 656 -8.18 -30.55 -24.82
N ASN A 657 -9.31 -29.99 -25.23
CA ASN A 657 -9.37 -28.87 -26.18
C ASN A 657 -9.28 -27.48 -25.51
N SER A 658 -9.65 -27.37 -24.23
CA SER A 658 -9.63 -26.11 -23.49
C SER A 658 -9.35 -26.32 -22.00
N ALA A 659 -8.69 -25.37 -21.38
CA ALA A 659 -8.46 -25.28 -19.95
C ALA A 659 -8.42 -23.80 -19.56
N ALA A 660 -9.00 -23.45 -18.42
CA ALA A 660 -9.03 -22.09 -17.91
C ALA A 660 -8.87 -22.07 -16.39
N PHE A 661 -8.38 -20.96 -15.86
CA PHE A 661 -8.36 -20.70 -14.42
C PHE A 661 -9.68 -20.08 -13.97
N SER A 662 -10.06 -20.36 -12.71
CA SER A 662 -11.15 -19.64 -12.04
C SER A 662 -10.79 -18.15 -11.88
N PRO A 663 -11.73 -17.21 -12.11
CA PRO A 663 -11.49 -15.77 -11.94
C PRO A 663 -11.14 -15.34 -10.51
N ASP A 664 -11.52 -16.12 -9.50
CA ASP A 664 -11.38 -15.77 -8.07
C ASP A 664 -10.01 -16.11 -7.46
N GLY A 665 -9.10 -16.67 -8.26
CA GLY A 665 -7.74 -17.05 -7.81
C GLY A 665 -7.70 -18.18 -6.78
N LYS A 666 -8.85 -18.75 -6.38
CA LYS A 666 -8.92 -19.93 -5.51
C LYS A 666 -8.85 -21.16 -6.40
N GLN A 667 -7.84 -22.00 -6.20
CA GLN A 667 -7.59 -23.18 -7.04
C GLN A 667 -8.76 -24.16 -7.04
N LYS A 668 -9.68 -24.01 -8.00
CA LYS A 668 -10.61 -25.03 -8.48
C LYS A 668 -10.64 -24.94 -10.00
N PHE A 669 -10.19 -26.01 -10.65
CA PHE A 669 -10.21 -26.15 -12.10
C PHE A 669 -11.55 -26.78 -12.52
N SER A 670 -12.26 -26.16 -13.46
CA SER A 670 -13.33 -26.82 -14.21
C SER A 670 -12.87 -26.99 -15.66
N GLY A 671 -12.66 -28.24 -16.08
CA GLY A 671 -12.49 -28.58 -17.49
C GLY A 671 -13.86 -28.83 -18.12
N TYR A 672 -14.26 -28.03 -19.10
CA TYR A 672 -15.49 -28.28 -19.86
C TYR A 672 -15.21 -29.21 -21.05
N LEU A 673 -16.01 -30.26 -21.20
CA LEU A 673 -16.10 -31.06 -22.42
C LEU A 673 -17.11 -30.40 -23.35
N LEU A 674 -16.68 -30.00 -24.55
CA LEU A 674 -17.58 -29.89 -25.70
C LEU A 674 -17.29 -31.11 -26.57
N ASN A 675 -18.10 -32.15 -26.43
CA ASN A 675 -18.16 -33.22 -27.41
C ASN A 675 -19.16 -32.81 -28.50
N THR A 676 -18.98 -33.28 -29.73
CA THR A 676 -19.83 -32.94 -30.90
C THR A 676 -21.30 -33.38 -30.79
N ASP A 677 -21.73 -33.89 -29.64
CA ASP A 677 -23.11 -34.33 -29.34
C ASP A 677 -23.73 -33.58 -28.14
N ASN A 678 -23.52 -32.26 -28.04
CA ASN A 678 -24.41 -31.28 -27.40
C ASN A 678 -25.14 -31.69 -26.09
N GLN A 679 -24.48 -32.44 -25.20
CA GLN A 679 -24.98 -32.73 -23.86
C GLN A 679 -23.95 -32.36 -22.81
N VAL A 680 -24.35 -31.39 -21.96
CA VAL A 680 -23.59 -30.89 -20.81
C VAL A 680 -23.89 -31.80 -19.62
N VAL A 681 -22.83 -32.31 -18.97
CA VAL A 681 -22.89 -32.83 -17.59
C VAL A 681 -22.11 -31.90 -16.71
#